data_AF-A0A381A229-F1
#
_entry.id   AF-A0A381A229-F1
#
_cell.length_a   1.000
_cell.length_b   1.000
_cell.length_c   1.000
_cell.angle_alpha   90.00
_cell.angle_beta   90.00
_cell.angle_gamma   90.00
#
_symmetry.space_group_name_H-M   'P 1'
#
loop_
_entity.id
_entity.type
_entity.pdbx_description
1 polymer ?
#
loop_
_entity_poly.entity_id
_entity_poly.type
_entity_poly.pdbx_seq_one_letter_code
_entity_poly.pdbx_strand_id
1 'polypeptide(L)'
;MSTWFDRGKGALRKLNSRPLLGVTLACVALLCLAQGLTGLLTLSALQRQIVDATAARVEASARQSAIVIENGVRLGKPLEQYFGLRDLLDGLLEESHGVTGVAVVLKDGRLVASAGVLVPHAARLARALAFPDDEPDVQRQPSGSVRLVGDEAVSLGIPLAGSDGIVRAALVLGWSRDPAFMHALMWRNLQVLALVTAAVALALALALVLRRGERRRRERGGARARFVLPLVALLLAQGVYAGYTIGMFRDVWLDVVRHNAVVLATGLQRGLDRVLGYGLELHQLRGVDRLFSRTIHAYPLIGSIALVASDGRVLQEVDARGSVTGDAQRRFADDPGYTVSLPLGGPDASRGALALRLDGGAVAAALRDRALDAATVAVVALVVAVELLLLLAVVMNRALPSGQGRQPSADGTDVGGLTRPVMFGYLFACAMPASFLPLFARSLPAANLPLPPGLLIALPISLEMGCGLLAALMAGRLSERKGWRHAVLQGLLLSCVRFVASALAPNLAWFVSARGVVGLGYGLTWMGLQALVVSRSPPTHRGRSMAGVVAGLFAGQLSGVAVGAMLMEQLGFRAVFAIGAVLLLLPLAGVASLLRACALPSAMAASTSVPQGRRAPLGPLLRGRGFGMLLWTSVIPFSIAQVGVMSFALPLYLEAEGAAPASIGRIFMIYGVCVVYLGPLVARWVDWSGVRRPWIVLAGALGTAGLLVFRLLPDGLLAAGVALSLLALAGCFAGTSQMPYMLELRAVREHGAAGAASVMRAADKLGQMLGPLLIGALSGPLGMGAAMAALGMMYLGATLWFVLARPWRQGGG
;
A
#
# COMPACT_ATOMS: atom_id res chain seq x y z
N MET A 1 28.12 42.17 -9.34
CA MET A 1 27.66 40.77 -9.38
C MET A 1 28.55 39.78 -8.60
N SER A 2 29.85 40.04 -8.40
CA SER A 2 30.74 39.17 -7.59
C SER A 2 30.53 39.28 -6.07
N THR A 3 30.13 40.44 -5.56
CA THR A 3 29.95 40.70 -4.11
C THR A 3 28.66 40.09 -3.51
N TRP A 4 27.65 39.81 -4.33
CA TRP A 4 26.43 39.12 -3.89
C TRP A 4 26.64 37.59 -3.77
N PHE A 5 27.45 37.00 -4.66
CA PHE A 5 27.79 35.57 -4.62
C PHE A 5 28.68 35.20 -3.42
N ASP A 6 29.57 36.10 -2.99
CA ASP A 6 30.41 35.88 -1.81
C ASP A 6 29.66 36.09 -0.48
N ARG A 7 28.67 36.99 -0.43
CA ARG A 7 27.78 37.10 0.75
C ARG A 7 26.90 35.85 0.92
N GLY A 8 26.44 35.24 -0.18
CA GLY A 8 25.72 33.96 -0.16
C GLY A 8 26.59 32.79 0.33
N LYS A 9 27.86 32.72 -0.12
CA LYS A 9 28.84 31.73 0.37
C LYS A 9 29.20 31.95 1.85
N GLY A 10 29.29 33.19 2.31
CA GLY A 10 29.52 33.53 3.72
C GLY A 10 28.35 33.16 4.64
N ALA A 11 27.11 33.30 4.19
CA ALA A 11 25.92 32.88 4.93
C ALA A 11 25.82 31.35 5.05
N LEU A 12 26.10 30.62 3.96
CA LEU A 12 26.18 29.15 3.95
C LEU A 12 27.33 28.63 4.84
N ARG A 13 28.46 29.35 4.88
CA ARG A 13 29.62 29.01 5.74
C ARG A 13 29.34 29.29 7.23
N LYS A 14 28.49 30.28 7.56
CA LYS A 14 28.00 30.51 8.93
C LYS A 14 26.98 29.45 9.38
N LEU A 15 26.14 28.91 8.50
CA LEU A 15 25.30 27.73 8.83
C LEU A 15 26.17 26.50 9.18
N ASN A 16 27.31 26.32 8.52
CA ASN A 16 28.29 25.26 8.83
C ASN A 16 28.95 25.38 10.22
N SER A 17 28.84 26.52 10.91
CA SER A 17 29.39 26.70 12.27
C SER A 17 28.48 26.20 13.40
N ARG A 18 27.24 25.76 13.08
CA ARG A 18 26.24 25.32 14.07
C ARG A 18 25.66 23.95 13.68
N PRO A 19 26.39 22.84 13.92
CA PRO A 19 25.91 21.50 13.58
C PRO A 19 24.55 21.17 14.18
N LEU A 20 24.25 21.69 15.36
CA LEU A 20 22.95 21.54 16.01
C LEU A 20 21.79 22.16 15.20
N LEU A 21 22.01 23.28 14.50
CA LEU A 21 20.99 23.94 13.68
C LEU A 21 20.65 23.10 12.44
N GLY A 22 21.65 22.45 11.84
CA GLY A 22 21.46 21.54 10.71
C GLY A 22 20.61 20.31 11.08
N VAL A 23 20.87 19.71 12.25
CA VAL A 23 20.05 18.60 12.77
C VAL A 23 18.61 19.04 13.01
N THR A 24 18.41 20.17 13.67
CA THR A 24 17.06 20.66 13.94
C THR A 24 16.30 20.97 12.65
N LEU A 25 16.94 21.61 11.67
CA LEU A 25 16.29 21.92 10.40
C LEU A 25 15.94 20.65 9.61
N ALA A 26 16.81 19.65 9.60
CA ALA A 26 16.53 18.38 8.95
C ALA A 26 15.41 17.59 9.65
N CYS A 27 15.39 17.57 10.99
CA CYS A 27 14.29 16.97 11.75
C CYS A 27 12.96 17.69 11.49
N VAL A 28 12.96 19.02 11.42
CA VAL A 28 11.76 19.80 11.12
C VAL A 28 11.30 19.55 9.68
N ALA A 29 12.19 19.57 8.70
CA ALA A 29 11.85 19.30 7.30
C ALA A 29 11.23 17.90 7.12
N LEU A 30 11.79 16.91 7.78
CA LEU A 30 11.27 15.55 7.79
C LEU A 30 9.90 15.45 8.47
N LEU A 31 9.73 16.11 9.62
CA LEU A 31 8.47 16.16 10.35
C LEU A 31 7.39 16.81 9.49
N CYS A 32 7.69 17.91 8.80
CA CYS A 32 6.80 18.53 7.82
C CYS A 32 6.45 17.58 6.67
N LEU A 33 7.42 16.84 6.13
CA LEU A 33 7.18 15.89 5.03
C LEU A 33 6.28 14.74 5.49
N ALA A 34 6.57 14.17 6.66
CA ALA A 34 5.80 13.07 7.22
C ALA A 34 4.36 13.47 7.56
N GLN A 35 4.17 14.61 8.23
CA GLN A 35 2.83 15.09 8.57
C GLN A 35 2.08 15.64 7.35
N GLY A 36 2.78 16.24 6.38
CA GLY A 36 2.22 16.63 5.10
C GLY A 36 1.69 15.41 4.33
N LEU A 37 2.44 14.30 4.32
CA LEU A 37 1.97 13.03 3.76
C LEU A 37 0.74 12.51 4.53
N THR A 38 0.75 12.46 5.87
CA THR A 38 -0.42 12.05 6.65
C THR A 38 -1.65 12.92 6.34
N GLY A 39 -1.47 14.24 6.30
CA GLY A 39 -2.53 15.20 6.02
C GLY A 39 -3.13 15.03 4.63
N LEU A 40 -2.27 14.91 3.61
CA LEU A 40 -2.68 14.64 2.23
C LEU A 40 -3.47 13.33 2.15
N LEU A 41 -2.95 12.27 2.80
CA LEU A 41 -3.57 10.96 2.75
C LEU A 41 -4.96 10.97 3.39
N THR A 42 -5.13 11.60 4.55
CA THR A 42 -6.43 11.65 5.23
C THR A 42 -7.42 12.57 4.52
N LEU A 43 -6.96 13.71 3.99
CA LEU A 43 -7.85 14.64 3.27
C LEU A 43 -8.37 14.01 1.96
N SER A 44 -7.51 13.32 1.22
CA SER A 44 -7.87 12.56 0.02
C SER A 44 -8.84 11.41 0.33
N ALA A 45 -8.62 10.70 1.43
CA ALA A 45 -9.51 9.64 1.88
C ALA A 45 -10.90 10.16 2.29
N LEU A 46 -10.93 11.24 3.06
CA LEU A 46 -12.16 11.91 3.46
C LEU A 46 -12.94 12.41 2.23
N GLN A 47 -12.24 13.02 1.27
CA GLN A 47 -12.85 13.46 0.01
C GLN A 47 -13.51 12.31 -0.75
N ARG A 48 -12.80 11.18 -0.92
CA ARG A 48 -13.38 9.99 -1.57
C ARG A 48 -14.64 9.52 -0.86
N GLN A 49 -14.57 9.39 0.46
CA GLN A 49 -15.71 8.91 1.22
C GLN A 49 -16.89 9.88 1.14
N ILE A 50 -16.67 11.20 1.19
CA ILE A 50 -17.73 12.19 0.98
C ILE A 50 -18.38 11.98 -0.40
N VAL A 51 -17.58 11.76 -1.44
CA VAL A 51 -18.08 11.43 -2.78
C VAL A 51 -18.85 10.11 -2.79
N ASP A 52 -18.39 9.08 -2.09
CA ASP A 52 -19.05 7.77 -1.97
C ASP A 52 -20.39 7.86 -1.26
N ALA A 53 -20.46 8.51 -0.09
CA ALA A 53 -21.70 8.69 0.65
C ALA A 53 -22.70 9.56 -0.12
N THR A 54 -22.21 10.62 -0.78
CA THR A 54 -23.08 11.47 -1.61
C THR A 54 -23.60 10.70 -2.82
N ALA A 55 -22.75 9.92 -3.49
CA ALA A 55 -23.15 9.09 -4.62
C ALA A 55 -24.18 8.03 -4.21
N ALA A 56 -24.00 7.35 -3.08
CA ALA A 56 -24.95 6.37 -2.56
C ALA A 56 -26.31 7.03 -2.22
N ARG A 57 -26.29 8.23 -1.63
CA ARG A 57 -27.51 9.03 -1.40
C ARG A 57 -28.22 9.40 -2.70
N VAL A 58 -27.48 9.91 -3.69
CA VAL A 58 -28.02 10.30 -5.01
C VAL A 58 -28.57 9.08 -5.75
N GLU A 59 -27.86 7.95 -5.71
CA GLU A 59 -28.34 6.69 -6.30
C GLU A 59 -29.65 6.26 -5.65
N ALA A 60 -29.71 6.21 -4.31
CA ALA A 60 -30.91 5.81 -3.58
C ALA A 60 -32.12 6.68 -3.93
N SER A 61 -31.91 8.00 -4.07
CA SER A 61 -32.97 8.95 -4.44
C SER A 61 -33.42 8.77 -5.91
N ALA A 62 -32.48 8.53 -6.82
CA ALA A 62 -32.76 8.41 -8.25
C ALA A 62 -33.29 7.03 -8.69
N ARG A 63 -33.04 5.98 -7.90
CA ARG A 63 -33.39 4.60 -8.25
C ARG A 63 -34.89 4.40 -8.45
N GLN A 64 -35.71 5.10 -7.67
CA GLN A 64 -37.16 5.03 -7.78
C GLN A 64 -37.64 5.57 -9.14
N SER A 65 -37.12 6.72 -9.56
CA SER A 65 -37.42 7.30 -10.88
C SER A 65 -36.87 6.43 -12.02
N ALA A 66 -35.69 5.83 -11.84
CA ALA A 66 -35.12 4.90 -12.80
C ALA A 66 -36.04 3.70 -13.04
N ILE A 67 -36.65 3.12 -12.00
CA ILE A 67 -37.59 1.99 -12.11
C ILE A 67 -38.84 2.39 -12.92
N VAL A 68 -39.37 3.60 -12.73
CA VAL A 68 -40.54 4.10 -13.49
C VAL A 68 -40.22 4.22 -14.98
N ILE A 69 -39.03 4.73 -15.31
CA ILE A 69 -38.56 4.83 -16.69
C ILE A 69 -38.30 3.43 -17.26
N GLU A 70 -37.60 2.57 -16.52
CA GLU A 70 -37.28 1.19 -16.91
C GLU A 70 -38.55 0.38 -17.22
N ASN A 71 -39.60 0.51 -16.41
CA ASN A 71 -40.88 -0.14 -16.67
C ASN A 71 -41.48 0.27 -18.02
N GLY A 72 -41.38 1.54 -18.41
CA GLY A 72 -41.82 1.98 -19.74
C GLY A 72 -40.96 1.42 -20.87
N VAL A 73 -39.65 1.29 -20.67
CA VAL A 73 -38.72 0.66 -21.63
C VAL A 73 -39.02 -0.83 -21.80
N ARG A 74 -39.31 -1.54 -20.70
CA ARG A 74 -39.71 -2.96 -20.71
C ARG A 74 -41.01 -3.20 -21.45
N LEU A 75 -41.91 -2.23 -21.46
CA LEU A 75 -43.16 -2.25 -22.23
C LEU A 75 -42.95 -1.94 -23.73
N GLY A 76 -41.70 -1.80 -24.18
CA GLY A 76 -41.35 -1.60 -25.59
C GLY A 76 -41.57 -0.18 -26.10
N LYS A 77 -41.90 0.79 -25.22
CA LYS A 77 -42.02 2.19 -25.63
C LYS A 77 -40.63 2.75 -25.98
N PRO A 78 -40.42 3.31 -27.18
CA PRO A 78 -39.17 3.98 -27.49
C PRO A 78 -39.01 5.19 -26.56
N LEU A 79 -37.85 5.31 -25.93
CA LEU A 79 -37.53 6.39 -24.96
C LEU A 79 -37.73 7.79 -25.54
N GLU A 80 -37.52 7.94 -26.85
CA GLU A 80 -37.74 9.18 -27.60
C GLU A 80 -39.21 9.62 -27.61
N GLN A 81 -40.15 8.71 -27.36
CA GLN A 81 -41.60 8.95 -27.32
C GLN A 81 -42.19 8.84 -25.90
N TYR A 82 -41.36 8.82 -24.87
CA TYR A 82 -41.82 8.74 -23.49
C TYR A 82 -42.43 10.09 -23.06
N PHE A 83 -43.76 10.16 -23.08
CA PHE A 83 -44.51 11.35 -22.67
C PHE A 83 -44.32 11.63 -21.16
N GLY A 84 -44.05 12.89 -20.79
CA GLY A 84 -43.79 13.27 -19.39
C GLY A 84 -42.40 12.91 -18.86
N LEU A 85 -41.48 12.44 -19.72
CA LEU A 85 -40.11 12.13 -19.28
C LEU A 85 -39.41 13.36 -18.70
N ARG A 86 -39.60 14.53 -19.33
CA ARG A 86 -38.98 15.78 -18.86
C ARG A 86 -39.49 16.19 -17.48
N ASP A 87 -40.79 16.12 -17.24
CA ASP A 87 -41.40 16.44 -15.95
C ASP A 87 -40.90 15.50 -14.84
N LEU A 88 -40.68 14.21 -15.16
CA LEU A 88 -40.05 13.27 -14.23
C LEU A 88 -38.59 13.64 -13.90
N LEU A 89 -37.83 14.15 -14.87
CA LEU A 89 -36.45 14.60 -14.64
C LEU A 89 -36.41 15.91 -13.84
N ASP A 90 -37.31 16.85 -14.12
CA ASP A 90 -37.43 18.12 -13.39
C ASP A 90 -37.83 17.86 -11.92
N GLY A 91 -38.81 16.97 -11.68
CA GLY A 91 -39.16 16.54 -10.32
C GLY A 91 -38.01 15.84 -9.60
N LEU A 92 -37.22 15.03 -10.29
CA LEU A 92 -36.03 14.39 -9.69
C LEU A 92 -34.95 15.42 -9.35
N LEU A 93 -34.78 16.46 -10.16
CA LEU A 93 -33.84 17.55 -9.91
C LEU A 93 -34.26 18.37 -8.67
N GLU A 94 -35.56 18.64 -8.51
CA GLU A 94 -36.11 19.34 -7.34
C GLU A 94 -36.05 18.50 -6.06
N GLU A 95 -36.32 17.19 -6.14
CA GLU A 95 -36.27 16.30 -4.98
C GLU A 95 -34.83 16.00 -4.52
N SER A 96 -33.86 16.02 -5.45
CA SER A 96 -32.47 15.63 -5.19
C SER A 96 -31.59 16.85 -4.87
N HIS A 97 -31.62 17.31 -3.61
CA HIS A 97 -30.78 18.43 -3.15
C HIS A 97 -29.28 18.23 -3.46
N GLY A 98 -28.72 19.17 -4.23
CA GLY A 98 -27.30 19.20 -4.62
C GLY A 98 -27.01 18.57 -5.98
N VAL A 99 -27.99 17.94 -6.65
CA VAL A 99 -27.87 17.53 -8.05
C VAL A 99 -28.01 18.77 -8.94
N THR A 100 -27.07 18.96 -9.85
CA THR A 100 -27.03 20.12 -10.76
C THR A 100 -27.62 19.80 -12.13
N GLY A 101 -27.67 18.52 -12.49
CA GLY A 101 -28.20 18.08 -13.77
C GLY A 101 -28.60 16.61 -13.79
N VAL A 102 -29.60 16.30 -14.61
CA VAL A 102 -30.09 14.94 -14.86
C VAL A 102 -30.27 14.75 -16.37
N ALA A 103 -29.92 13.57 -16.89
CA ALA A 103 -30.04 13.25 -18.30
C ALA A 103 -30.40 11.77 -18.52
N VAL A 104 -31.14 11.48 -19.59
CA VAL A 104 -31.37 10.12 -20.07
C VAL A 104 -30.62 9.95 -21.39
N VAL A 105 -29.73 8.97 -21.45
CA VAL A 105 -28.81 8.75 -22.58
C VAL A 105 -28.93 7.31 -23.08
N LEU A 106 -29.01 7.11 -24.39
CA LEU A 106 -29.03 5.79 -25.01
C LEU A 106 -27.65 5.11 -24.94
N LYS A 107 -27.61 3.78 -25.11
CA LYS A 107 -26.35 3.01 -25.15
C LYS A 107 -25.31 3.53 -26.16
N ASP A 108 -25.77 4.17 -27.24
CA ASP A 108 -24.91 4.75 -28.29
C ASP A 108 -24.37 6.14 -27.91
N GLY A 109 -24.71 6.65 -26.73
CA GLY A 109 -24.30 7.96 -26.22
C GLY A 109 -25.18 9.12 -26.65
N ARG A 110 -26.27 8.87 -27.40
CA ARG A 110 -27.24 9.91 -27.81
C ARG A 110 -28.10 10.34 -26.61
N LEU A 111 -28.18 11.66 -26.40
CA LEU A 111 -29.04 12.27 -25.37
C LEU A 111 -30.50 12.23 -25.81
N VAL A 112 -31.38 11.75 -24.92
CA VAL A 112 -32.84 11.70 -25.15
C VAL A 112 -33.53 12.88 -24.48
N ALA A 113 -33.23 13.11 -23.20
CA ALA A 113 -33.80 14.20 -22.41
C ALA A 113 -32.80 14.65 -21.33
N SER A 114 -32.88 15.91 -20.93
CA SER A 114 -32.10 16.45 -19.81
C SER A 114 -32.86 17.54 -19.06
N ALA A 115 -32.59 17.64 -17.76
CA ALA A 115 -33.05 18.69 -16.86
C ALA A 115 -31.84 19.31 -16.13
N GLY A 116 -31.85 20.63 -15.92
CA GLY A 116 -30.76 21.36 -15.29
C GLY A 116 -29.52 21.54 -16.19
N VAL A 117 -28.34 21.56 -15.57
CA VAL A 117 -27.04 21.70 -16.28
C VAL A 117 -26.71 20.41 -17.03
N LEU A 118 -26.10 20.54 -18.21
CA LEU A 118 -25.71 19.37 -19.00
C LEU A 118 -24.70 18.50 -18.23
N VAL A 119 -25.04 17.23 -18.00
CA VAL A 119 -24.21 16.34 -17.18
C VAL A 119 -22.92 15.98 -17.93
N PRO A 120 -21.73 16.28 -17.38
CA PRO A 120 -20.47 15.98 -18.05
C PRO A 120 -20.28 14.47 -18.22
N HIS A 121 -19.75 14.09 -19.38
CA HIS A 121 -19.40 12.71 -19.74
C HIS A 121 -20.58 11.70 -19.71
N ALA A 122 -21.82 12.17 -19.84
CA ALA A 122 -23.00 11.30 -19.81
C ALA A 122 -22.98 10.17 -20.87
N ALA A 123 -22.49 10.47 -22.09
CA ALA A 123 -22.33 9.49 -23.16
C ALA A 123 -21.28 8.41 -22.86
N ARG A 124 -20.25 8.74 -22.07
CA ARG A 124 -19.20 7.80 -21.65
C ARG A 124 -19.75 6.81 -20.62
N LEU A 125 -20.52 7.31 -19.65
CA LEU A 125 -21.18 6.48 -18.64
C LEU A 125 -22.21 5.52 -19.24
N ALA A 126 -23.00 5.98 -20.22
CA ALA A 126 -23.95 5.12 -20.92
C ALA A 126 -23.27 3.97 -21.68
N ARG A 127 -22.14 4.26 -22.35
CA ARG A 127 -21.32 3.23 -23.01
C ARG A 127 -20.68 2.28 -22.02
N ALA A 128 -20.12 2.80 -20.92
CA ALA A 128 -19.49 1.98 -19.89
C ALA A 128 -20.48 1.00 -19.24
N LEU A 129 -21.77 1.34 -19.14
CA LEU A 129 -22.81 0.44 -18.66
C LEU A 129 -23.12 -0.68 -19.66
N ALA A 130 -23.21 -0.34 -20.96
CA ALA A 130 -23.53 -1.28 -22.03
C ALA A 130 -22.35 -2.20 -22.40
N PHE A 131 -21.12 -1.68 -22.36
CA PHE A 131 -19.87 -2.35 -22.74
C PHE A 131 -18.86 -2.24 -21.58
N PRO A 132 -18.82 -3.24 -20.68
CA PRO A 132 -17.98 -3.17 -19.47
C PRO A 132 -16.48 -3.06 -19.74
N ASP A 133 -16.00 -3.64 -20.84
CA ASP A 133 -14.57 -3.80 -21.13
C ASP A 133 -13.93 -2.57 -21.81
N ASP A 134 -14.74 -1.62 -22.29
CA ASP A 134 -14.25 -0.50 -23.13
C ASP A 134 -13.80 0.73 -22.32
N GLU A 135 -14.25 0.90 -21.08
CA GLU A 135 -14.04 2.11 -20.28
C GLU A 135 -13.51 1.78 -18.86
N PRO A 136 -12.21 1.48 -18.70
CA PRO A 136 -11.62 1.04 -17.43
C PRO A 136 -11.55 2.13 -16.35
N ASP A 137 -11.68 3.41 -16.72
CA ASP A 137 -11.64 4.54 -15.77
C ASP A 137 -13.00 4.78 -15.06
N VAL A 138 -14.05 4.04 -15.46
CA VAL A 138 -15.39 4.16 -14.87
C VAL A 138 -15.57 3.16 -13.73
N GLN A 139 -15.88 3.65 -12.54
CA GLN A 139 -16.06 2.82 -11.35
C GLN A 139 -17.47 2.20 -11.33
N ARG A 140 -17.57 0.88 -11.35
CA ARG A 140 -18.84 0.15 -11.15
C ARG A 140 -19.13 -0.03 -9.67
N GLN A 141 -20.37 0.19 -9.29
CA GLN A 141 -20.87 -0.06 -7.96
C GLN A 141 -21.50 -1.46 -7.87
N PRO A 142 -21.59 -2.06 -6.67
CA PRO A 142 -22.27 -3.36 -6.47
C PRO A 142 -23.73 -3.36 -6.94
N SER A 143 -24.36 -2.18 -6.95
CA SER A 143 -25.72 -1.94 -7.44
C SER A 143 -25.90 -2.12 -8.94
N GLY A 144 -24.82 -2.21 -9.72
CA GLY A 144 -24.81 -2.17 -11.18
C GLY A 144 -24.73 -0.75 -11.76
N SER A 145 -24.73 0.29 -10.92
CA SER A 145 -24.51 1.68 -11.36
C SER A 145 -23.03 1.92 -11.69
N VAL A 146 -22.76 2.95 -12.48
CA VAL A 146 -21.42 3.41 -12.82
C VAL A 146 -21.21 4.82 -12.34
N ARG A 147 -19.99 5.17 -11.94
CA ARG A 147 -19.63 6.52 -11.52
C ARG A 147 -18.34 6.96 -12.20
N LEU A 148 -18.33 8.23 -12.58
CA LEU A 148 -17.15 8.92 -13.04
C LEU A 148 -16.94 10.17 -12.15
N VAL A 149 -15.74 10.29 -11.60
CA VAL A 149 -15.34 11.43 -10.78
C VAL A 149 -14.49 12.36 -11.64
N GLY A 150 -15.06 13.51 -12.03
CA GLY A 150 -14.32 14.58 -12.69
C GLY A 150 -13.71 15.56 -11.68
N ASP A 151 -12.94 16.53 -12.20
CA ASP A 151 -12.28 17.54 -11.38
C ASP A 151 -13.30 18.44 -10.63
N GLU A 152 -14.34 18.91 -11.32
CA GLU A 152 -15.33 19.84 -10.77
C GLU A 152 -16.70 19.20 -10.47
N ALA A 153 -17.03 18.12 -11.16
CA ALA A 153 -18.33 17.44 -11.03
C ALA A 153 -18.16 15.93 -10.95
N VAL A 154 -19.09 15.30 -10.24
CA VAL A 154 -19.22 13.84 -10.21
C VAL A 154 -20.48 13.45 -10.96
N SER A 155 -20.35 12.43 -11.80
CA SER A 155 -21.45 11.92 -12.61
C SER A 155 -21.74 10.46 -12.25
N LEU A 156 -23.00 10.12 -12.06
CA LEU A 156 -23.50 8.79 -11.73
C LEU A 156 -24.42 8.32 -12.86
N GLY A 157 -24.21 7.13 -13.40
CA GLY A 157 -25.07 6.48 -14.39
C GLY A 157 -25.77 5.26 -13.78
N ILE A 158 -27.10 5.23 -13.87
CA ILE A 158 -27.95 4.12 -13.43
C ILE A 158 -28.44 3.39 -14.69
N PRO A 159 -28.25 2.05 -14.80
CA PRO A 159 -28.68 1.31 -15.97
C PRO A 159 -30.21 1.26 -16.10
N LEU A 160 -30.69 1.41 -17.33
CA LEU A 160 -32.09 1.18 -17.72
C LEU A 160 -32.13 -0.02 -18.67
N ALA A 161 -32.55 -1.17 -18.14
CA ALA A 161 -32.61 -2.43 -18.87
C ALA A 161 -33.96 -2.65 -19.58
N GLY A 162 -33.91 -3.29 -20.74
CA GLY A 162 -35.09 -3.80 -21.43
C GLY A 162 -35.68 -5.06 -20.78
N SER A 163 -36.75 -5.60 -21.37
CA SER A 163 -37.36 -6.87 -20.94
C SER A 163 -36.44 -8.08 -21.10
N ASP A 164 -35.43 -7.95 -21.97
CA ASP A 164 -34.35 -8.89 -22.24
C ASP A 164 -33.19 -8.82 -21.22
N GLY A 165 -33.26 -7.89 -20.25
CA GLY A 165 -32.18 -7.64 -19.28
C GLY A 165 -30.97 -6.90 -19.87
N ILE A 166 -31.02 -6.52 -21.15
CA ILE A 166 -29.95 -5.78 -21.82
C ILE A 166 -30.11 -4.29 -21.53
N VAL A 167 -29.02 -3.62 -21.16
CA VAL A 167 -29.00 -2.16 -20.92
C VAL A 167 -29.21 -1.43 -22.25
N ARG A 168 -30.32 -0.70 -22.39
CA ARG A 168 -30.65 0.08 -23.59
C ARG A 168 -30.39 1.57 -23.43
N ALA A 169 -30.46 2.06 -22.20
CA ALA A 169 -30.20 3.45 -21.84
C ALA A 169 -29.63 3.55 -20.42
N ALA A 170 -29.23 4.76 -20.05
CA ALA A 170 -28.76 5.11 -18.72
C ALA A 170 -29.43 6.41 -18.25
N LEU A 171 -29.86 6.44 -16.99
CA LEU A 171 -30.21 7.66 -16.28
C LEU A 171 -28.92 8.20 -15.65
N VAL A 172 -28.47 9.37 -16.08
CA VAL A 172 -27.23 10.00 -15.64
C VAL A 172 -27.53 11.22 -14.79
N LEU A 173 -26.92 11.31 -13.61
CA LEU A 173 -27.04 12.45 -12.69
C LEU A 173 -25.67 13.08 -12.48
N GLY A 174 -25.61 14.41 -12.40
CA GLY A 174 -24.41 15.18 -12.13
C GLY A 174 -24.57 16.07 -10.91
N TRP A 175 -23.54 16.19 -10.08
CA TRP A 175 -23.46 17.18 -9.02
C TRP A 175 -22.10 17.85 -8.95
N SER A 176 -22.10 19.13 -8.58
CA SER A 176 -20.86 19.90 -8.37
C SER A 176 -20.23 19.52 -7.03
N ARG A 177 -18.90 19.47 -7.00
CA ARG A 177 -18.14 19.36 -5.75
C ARG A 177 -18.06 20.74 -5.12
N ASP A 178 -18.36 20.90 -3.84
CA ASP A 178 -18.22 22.18 -3.14
C ASP A 178 -16.72 22.52 -2.97
N PRO A 179 -16.17 23.46 -3.77
CA PRO A 179 -14.75 23.77 -3.72
C PRO A 179 -14.42 24.63 -2.49
N ALA A 180 -15.38 25.39 -1.96
CA ALA A 180 -15.20 26.26 -0.82
C ALA A 180 -15.07 25.45 0.47
N PHE A 181 -15.93 24.44 0.65
CA PHE A 181 -15.81 23.48 1.75
C PHE A 181 -14.46 22.77 1.74
N MET A 182 -14.05 22.25 0.57
CA MET A 182 -12.77 21.56 0.42
C MET A 182 -11.58 22.49 0.69
N HIS A 183 -11.63 23.73 0.20
CA HIS A 183 -10.59 24.72 0.43
C HIS A 183 -10.46 25.09 1.92
N ALA A 184 -11.59 25.35 2.60
CA ALA A 184 -11.61 25.65 4.02
C ALA A 184 -11.05 24.50 4.86
N LEU A 185 -11.42 23.25 4.52
CA LEU A 185 -10.92 22.06 5.19
C LEU A 185 -9.41 21.87 4.99
N MET A 186 -8.93 22.07 3.76
CA MET A 186 -7.51 21.99 3.43
C MET A 186 -6.70 23.07 4.17
N TRP A 187 -7.21 24.30 4.21
CA TRP A 187 -6.56 25.41 4.90
C TRP A 187 -6.48 25.17 6.41
N ARG A 188 -7.57 24.73 7.04
CA ARG A 188 -7.61 24.38 8.46
C ARG A 188 -6.61 23.25 8.78
N ASN A 189 -6.48 22.26 7.90
CA ASN A 189 -5.52 21.18 8.06
C ASN A 189 -4.07 21.69 7.97
N LEU A 190 -3.77 22.54 6.97
CA LEU A 190 -2.47 23.21 6.82
C LEU A 190 -2.11 24.08 8.03
N GLN A 191 -3.07 24.79 8.62
CA GLN A 191 -2.85 25.60 9.81
C GLN A 191 -2.48 24.74 11.03
N VAL A 192 -3.21 23.66 11.28
CA VAL A 192 -2.91 22.76 12.41
C VAL A 192 -1.58 22.04 12.20
N LEU A 193 -1.29 21.61 10.97
CA LEU A 193 0.02 21.12 10.58
C LEU A 193 1.13 22.14 10.91
N ALA A 194 0.98 23.39 10.48
CA ALA A 194 1.94 24.46 10.75
C ALA A 194 2.11 24.73 12.26
N LEU A 195 1.03 24.66 13.04
CA LEU A 195 1.07 24.90 14.48
C LEU A 195 1.76 23.76 15.23
N VAL A 196 1.42 22.51 14.93
CA VAL A 196 2.05 21.32 15.54
C VAL A 196 3.53 21.24 15.17
N THR A 197 3.86 21.48 13.89
CA THR A 197 5.27 21.52 13.43
C THR A 197 6.07 22.61 14.15
N ALA A 198 5.52 23.82 14.26
CA ALA A 198 6.17 24.94 14.95
C ALA A 198 6.36 24.68 16.45
N ALA A 199 5.34 24.16 17.14
CA ALA A 199 5.41 23.83 18.56
C ALA A 199 6.51 22.80 18.85
N VAL A 200 6.63 21.78 18.00
CA VAL A 200 7.63 20.72 18.15
C VAL A 200 9.02 21.23 17.80
N ALA A 201 9.15 22.06 16.75
CA ALA A 201 10.41 22.73 16.42
C ALA A 201 10.91 23.62 17.57
N LEU A 202 10.01 24.37 18.20
CA LEU A 202 10.31 25.21 19.36
C LEU A 202 10.73 24.37 20.58
N ALA A 203 10.00 23.29 20.87
CA ALA A 203 10.33 22.37 21.97
C ALA A 203 11.70 21.69 21.77
N LEU A 204 12.00 21.28 20.53
CA LEU A 204 13.31 20.75 20.13
C LEU A 204 14.43 21.79 20.32
N ALA A 205 14.20 23.02 19.87
CA ALA A 205 15.17 24.11 20.03
C ALA A 205 15.42 24.41 21.52
N LEU A 206 14.36 24.52 22.32
CA LEU A 206 14.44 24.78 23.76
C LEU A 206 15.18 23.66 24.50
N ALA A 207 14.85 22.40 24.22
CA ALA A 207 15.49 21.26 24.86
C ALA A 207 16.98 21.12 24.48
N LEU A 208 17.37 21.54 23.27
CA LEU A 208 18.77 21.62 22.86
C LEU A 208 19.51 22.80 23.52
N VAL A 209 18.83 23.92 23.77
CA VAL A 209 19.40 25.08 24.49
C VAL A 209 19.59 24.76 25.97
N LEU A 210 18.60 24.18 26.64
CA LEU A 210 18.69 23.79 28.06
C LEU A 210 19.82 22.78 28.29
N ARG A 211 19.98 21.80 27.38
CA ARG A 211 21.09 20.83 27.42
C ARG A 211 22.48 21.44 27.13
N ARG A 212 22.58 22.64 26.55
CA ARG A 212 23.87 23.34 26.45
C ARG A 212 24.38 23.78 27.82
N GLY A 213 23.47 24.07 28.77
CA GLY A 213 23.82 24.42 30.15
C GLY A 213 24.44 23.24 30.94
N GLU A 214 23.95 22.02 30.72
CA GLU A 214 24.45 20.80 31.40
C GLU A 214 25.75 20.24 30.81
N ARG A 215 26.17 20.73 29.63
CA ARG A 215 27.31 20.20 28.87
C ARG A 215 28.67 20.39 29.56
N ARG A 216 28.77 21.26 30.57
CA ARG A 216 29.96 21.39 31.42
C ARG A 216 30.11 20.26 32.46
N ARG A 217 29.08 19.45 32.74
CA ARG A 217 29.09 18.48 33.86
C ARG A 217 29.15 16.99 33.50
N ARG A 218 28.93 16.56 32.25
CA ARG A 218 28.98 15.12 31.89
C ARG A 218 29.59 14.86 30.52
N GLU A 219 30.92 14.68 30.48
CA GLU A 219 31.65 14.16 29.32
C GLU A 219 31.55 12.64 29.12
N ARG A 220 30.82 11.90 29.98
CA ARG A 220 30.72 10.43 29.88
C ARG A 220 29.35 9.89 29.43
N GLY A 221 28.38 10.76 29.13
CA GLY A 221 27.00 10.38 28.73
C GLY A 221 26.71 10.39 27.23
N GLY A 222 27.08 9.31 26.53
CA GLY A 222 26.49 8.74 25.30
C GLY A 222 25.98 9.63 24.14
N ALA A 223 26.64 9.51 22.97
CA ALA A 223 26.16 10.00 21.66
C ALA A 223 24.71 9.59 21.32
N ARG A 224 24.18 8.52 21.94
CA ARG A 224 22.80 8.03 21.77
C ARG A 224 21.75 9.02 22.29
N ALA A 225 22.00 9.75 23.37
CA ALA A 225 21.00 10.66 23.98
C ALA A 225 20.68 11.90 23.12
N ARG A 226 21.54 12.23 22.14
CA ARG A 226 21.33 13.34 21.19
C ARG A 226 20.32 12.99 20.08
N PHE A 227 20.15 11.71 19.76
CA PHE A 227 19.26 11.25 18.69
C PHE A 227 17.90 10.77 19.22
N VAL A 228 17.83 10.32 20.47
CA VAL A 228 16.56 9.87 21.09
C VAL A 228 15.57 11.03 21.24
N LEU A 229 16.04 12.21 21.64
CA LEU A 229 15.16 13.35 21.90
C LEU A 229 14.42 13.85 20.64
N PRO A 230 15.08 14.06 19.48
CA PRO A 230 14.37 14.38 18.24
C PRO A 230 13.42 13.29 17.76
N LEU A 231 13.78 12.02 17.98
CA LEU A 231 12.94 10.89 17.63
C LEU A 231 11.63 10.87 18.43
N VAL A 232 11.72 11.10 19.75
CA VAL A 232 10.54 11.18 20.63
C VAL A 232 9.69 12.40 20.29
N ALA A 233 10.32 13.55 20.02
CA ALA A 233 9.62 14.76 19.61
C ALA A 233 8.86 14.55 18.28
N LEU A 234 9.49 13.86 17.31
CA LEU A 234 8.84 13.47 16.06
C LEU A 234 7.63 12.57 16.31
N LEU A 235 7.79 11.51 17.12
CA LEU A 235 6.70 10.58 17.44
C LEU A 235 5.52 11.26 18.13
N LEU A 236 5.78 12.16 19.08
CA LEU A 236 4.73 12.92 19.75
C LEU A 236 4.00 13.84 18.78
N ALA A 237 4.73 14.54 17.91
CA ALA A 237 4.15 15.41 16.89
C ALA A 237 3.21 14.64 15.94
N GLN A 238 3.67 13.46 15.50
CA GLN A 238 2.90 12.59 14.63
C GLN A 238 1.69 12.01 15.34
N GLY A 239 1.82 11.59 16.60
CA GLY A 239 0.71 11.08 17.40
C GLY A 239 -0.37 12.14 17.63
N VAL A 240 0.03 13.36 17.99
CA VAL A 240 -0.91 14.49 18.18
C VAL A 240 -1.63 14.83 16.88
N TYR A 241 -0.88 14.97 15.78
CA TYR A 241 -1.46 15.30 14.48
C TYR A 241 -2.36 14.17 13.94
N ALA A 242 -1.96 12.91 14.09
CA ALA A 242 -2.79 11.75 13.76
C ALA A 242 -4.10 11.76 14.57
N GLY A 243 -4.03 11.99 15.88
CA GLY A 243 -5.20 12.10 16.75
C GLY A 243 -6.15 13.21 16.31
N TYR A 244 -5.61 14.40 16.00
CA TYR A 244 -6.40 15.50 15.44
C TYR A 244 -7.07 15.12 14.12
N THR A 245 -6.33 14.49 13.22
CA THR A 245 -6.85 14.17 11.88
C THR A 245 -7.92 13.08 11.94
N ILE A 246 -7.78 12.09 12.82
CA ILE A 246 -8.81 11.07 13.09
C ILE A 246 -10.05 11.71 13.71
N GLY A 247 -9.88 12.64 14.66
CA GLY A 247 -11.00 13.37 15.27
C GLY A 247 -11.74 14.23 14.25
N MET A 248 -11.02 15.02 13.46
CA MET A 248 -11.58 15.83 12.37
C MET A 248 -12.31 14.96 11.34
N PHE A 249 -11.71 13.83 10.95
CA PHE A 249 -12.34 12.88 10.06
C PHE A 249 -13.65 12.35 10.63
N ARG A 250 -13.65 11.93 11.90
CA ARG A 250 -14.86 11.45 12.60
C ARG A 250 -15.96 12.49 12.54
N ASP A 251 -15.66 13.71 12.97
CA ASP A 251 -16.67 14.75 13.15
C ASP A 251 -17.25 15.16 11.77
N VAL A 252 -16.39 15.43 10.77
CA VAL A 252 -16.82 15.79 9.41
C VAL A 252 -17.57 14.65 8.72
N TRP A 253 -17.08 13.41 8.85
CA TRP A 253 -17.73 12.25 8.24
C TRP A 253 -19.11 11.99 8.85
N LEU A 254 -19.22 12.05 10.17
CA LEU A 254 -20.49 11.91 10.87
C LEU A 254 -21.49 12.97 10.45
N ASP A 255 -21.05 14.22 10.32
CA ASP A 255 -21.91 15.31 9.87
C ASP A 255 -22.42 15.06 8.44
N VAL A 256 -21.56 14.60 7.52
CA VAL A 256 -21.96 14.26 6.14
C VAL A 256 -22.93 13.09 6.11
N VAL A 257 -22.64 12.01 6.84
CA VAL A 257 -23.51 10.83 6.89
C VAL A 257 -24.86 11.16 7.53
N ARG A 258 -24.86 11.95 8.61
CA ARG A 258 -26.08 12.44 9.27
C ARG A 258 -26.89 13.33 8.35
N HIS A 259 -26.25 14.29 7.67
CA HIS A 259 -26.93 15.16 6.71
C HIS A 259 -27.55 14.33 5.57
N ASN A 260 -26.82 13.36 5.03
CA ASN A 260 -27.34 12.46 4.00
C ASN A 260 -28.53 11.61 4.51
N ALA A 261 -28.47 11.13 5.75
CA ALA A 261 -29.57 10.41 6.37
C ALA A 261 -30.80 11.30 6.57
N VAL A 262 -30.63 12.56 6.98
CA VAL A 262 -31.73 13.54 7.09
C VAL A 262 -32.38 13.76 5.73
N VAL A 263 -31.60 13.96 4.67
CA VAL A 263 -32.14 14.16 3.31
C VAL A 263 -32.95 12.93 2.85
N LEU A 264 -32.43 11.72 3.05
CA LEU A 264 -33.14 10.47 2.73
C LEU A 264 -34.41 10.31 3.56
N ALA A 265 -34.32 10.56 4.86
CA ALA A 265 -35.44 10.48 5.79
C ALA A 265 -36.54 11.50 5.41
N THR A 266 -36.17 12.70 4.98
CA THR A 266 -37.11 13.73 4.52
C THR A 266 -37.84 13.29 3.25
N GLY A 267 -37.15 12.61 2.33
CA GLY A 267 -37.78 12.00 1.14
C GLY A 267 -38.80 10.93 1.50
N LEU A 268 -38.43 10.01 2.42
CA LEU A 268 -39.35 8.99 2.94
C LEU A 268 -40.54 9.61 3.68
N GLN A 269 -40.30 10.63 4.51
CA GLN A 269 -41.32 11.35 5.25
C GLN A 269 -42.34 11.97 4.30
N ARG A 270 -41.91 12.68 3.25
CA ARG A 270 -42.82 13.25 2.24
C ARG A 270 -43.68 12.19 1.55
N GLY A 271 -43.09 11.03 1.25
CA GLY A 271 -43.81 9.90 0.67
C GLY A 271 -44.88 9.35 1.62
N LEU A 272 -44.55 9.17 2.90
CA LEU A 272 -45.48 8.70 3.93
C LEU A 272 -46.57 9.74 4.24
N ASP A 273 -46.22 11.02 4.35
CA ASP A 273 -47.17 12.12 4.59
C ASP A 273 -48.20 12.22 3.47
N ARG A 274 -47.80 11.99 2.22
CA ARG A 274 -48.72 11.92 1.08
C ARG A 274 -49.75 10.79 1.25
N VAL A 275 -49.34 9.65 1.78
CA VAL A 275 -50.22 8.50 2.05
C VAL A 275 -51.14 8.77 3.26
N LEU A 276 -50.59 9.35 4.34
CA LEU A 276 -51.36 9.75 5.51
C LEU A 276 -52.39 10.86 5.18
N GLY A 277 -52.10 11.70 4.18
CA GLY A 277 -53.01 12.70 3.62
C GLY A 277 -54.28 12.10 2.99
N TYR A 278 -54.28 10.82 2.60
CA TYR A 278 -55.48 10.10 2.16
C TYR A 278 -56.37 9.61 3.32
N GLY A 279 -56.05 9.97 4.57
CA GLY A 279 -56.84 9.64 5.76
C GLY A 279 -56.47 8.33 6.45
N LEU A 280 -55.35 7.70 6.07
CA LEU A 280 -54.84 6.48 6.70
C LEU A 280 -54.16 6.77 8.05
N GLU A 281 -54.33 5.86 9.01
CA GLU A 281 -53.67 5.92 10.32
C GLU A 281 -52.32 5.18 10.29
N LEU A 282 -51.36 5.60 11.12
CA LEU A 282 -49.97 5.06 11.11
C LEU A 282 -49.91 3.53 11.26
N HIS A 283 -50.78 2.94 12.09
CA HIS A 283 -50.80 1.51 12.35
C HIS A 283 -51.46 0.68 11.23
N GLN A 284 -52.13 1.34 10.28
CA GLN A 284 -52.80 0.71 9.15
C GLN A 284 -51.89 0.61 7.91
N LEU A 285 -50.72 1.22 7.94
CA LEU A 285 -49.76 1.20 6.84
C LEU A 285 -49.14 -0.20 6.68
N ARG A 286 -49.53 -0.91 5.60
CA ARG A 286 -48.98 -2.22 5.24
C ARG A 286 -47.94 -2.10 4.13
N GLY A 287 -46.88 -2.93 4.18
CA GLY A 287 -45.84 -2.99 3.15
C GLY A 287 -44.68 -2.00 3.33
N VAL A 288 -44.69 -1.25 4.43
CA VAL A 288 -43.62 -0.28 4.79
C VAL A 288 -42.28 -1.00 5.04
N ASP A 289 -42.34 -2.26 5.48
CA ASP A 289 -41.19 -3.14 5.63
C ASP A 289 -40.38 -3.32 4.34
N ARG A 290 -41.07 -3.47 3.20
CA ARG A 290 -40.43 -3.60 1.88
C ARG A 290 -39.81 -2.28 1.42
N LEU A 291 -40.43 -1.15 1.76
CA LEU A 291 -39.89 0.17 1.48
C LEU A 291 -38.62 0.43 2.30
N PHE A 292 -38.65 0.13 3.60
CA PHE A 292 -37.53 0.31 4.51
C PHE A 292 -36.36 -0.59 4.15
N SER A 293 -36.59 -1.89 3.93
CA SER A 293 -35.54 -2.84 3.51
C SER A 293 -34.89 -2.43 2.19
N ARG A 294 -35.66 -2.01 1.17
CA ARG A 294 -35.09 -1.48 -0.09
C ARG A 294 -34.21 -0.26 0.15
N THR A 295 -34.63 0.64 1.03
CA THR A 295 -33.86 1.86 1.34
C THR A 295 -32.57 1.53 2.08
N ILE A 296 -32.61 0.61 3.05
CA ILE A 296 -31.43 0.14 3.79
C ILE A 296 -30.44 -0.57 2.85
N HIS A 297 -30.92 -1.41 1.93
CA HIS A 297 -30.05 -2.05 0.95
C HIS A 297 -29.47 -1.06 -0.07
N ALA A 298 -30.20 0.01 -0.42
CA ALA A 298 -29.69 1.06 -1.29
C ALA A 298 -28.66 1.97 -0.59
N TYR A 299 -28.76 2.14 0.73
CA TYR A 299 -27.84 2.95 1.51
C TYR A 299 -27.35 2.19 2.76
N PRO A 300 -26.29 1.37 2.62
CA PRO A 300 -25.81 0.45 3.67
C PRO A 300 -25.22 1.13 4.92
N LEU A 301 -25.23 2.47 4.99
CA LEU A 301 -24.85 3.24 6.19
C LEU A 301 -26.03 3.43 7.16
N ILE A 302 -27.26 3.12 6.75
CA ILE A 302 -28.42 3.03 7.66
C ILE A 302 -28.43 1.64 8.30
N GLY A 303 -28.37 1.59 9.62
CA GLY A 303 -28.47 0.36 10.40
C GLY A 303 -29.92 -0.11 10.56
N SER A 304 -30.85 0.80 10.89
CA SER A 304 -32.28 0.48 10.94
C SER A 304 -33.18 1.69 10.66
N ILE A 305 -34.40 1.42 10.20
CA ILE A 305 -35.48 2.40 10.01
C ILE A 305 -36.68 1.95 10.82
N ALA A 306 -37.25 2.87 11.61
CA ALA A 306 -38.39 2.60 12.47
C ALA A 306 -39.50 3.63 12.28
N LEU A 307 -40.74 3.14 12.40
CA LEU A 307 -41.95 3.95 12.50
C LEU A 307 -42.34 4.02 13.98
N VAL A 308 -42.48 5.24 14.52
CA VAL A 308 -42.74 5.50 15.93
C VAL A 308 -44.10 6.19 16.05
N ALA A 309 -44.94 5.73 16.97
CA ALA A 309 -46.23 6.36 17.28
C ALA A 309 -46.04 7.67 18.07
N SER A 310 -47.10 8.46 18.16
CA SER A 310 -47.11 9.73 18.92
C SER A 310 -46.85 9.56 20.42
N ASP A 311 -47.09 8.37 20.96
CA ASP A 311 -46.79 7.99 22.36
C ASP A 311 -45.37 7.43 22.56
N GLY A 312 -44.54 7.47 21.50
CA GLY A 312 -43.16 6.98 21.52
C GLY A 312 -43.01 5.47 21.32
N ARG A 313 -44.10 4.70 21.15
CA ARG A 313 -44.02 3.27 20.87
C ARG A 313 -43.51 3.01 19.46
N VAL A 314 -42.52 2.14 19.32
CA VAL A 314 -42.04 1.68 18.01
C VAL A 314 -43.07 0.73 17.42
N LEU A 315 -43.75 1.15 16.35
CA LEU A 315 -44.75 0.37 15.65
C LEU A 315 -44.11 -0.70 14.76
N GLN A 316 -43.01 -0.34 14.10
CA GLN A 316 -42.29 -1.24 13.20
C GLN A 316 -40.83 -0.82 13.08
N GLU A 317 -39.89 -1.76 13.13
CA GLU A 317 -38.45 -1.54 12.88
C GLU A 317 -37.94 -2.57 11.87
N VAL A 318 -37.15 -2.10 10.90
CA VAL A 318 -36.48 -2.93 9.91
C VAL A 318 -34.99 -2.62 9.91
N ASP A 319 -34.17 -3.66 9.92
CA ASP A 319 -32.72 -3.60 9.74
C ASP A 319 -32.30 -4.28 8.41
N ALA A 320 -30.99 -4.39 8.17
CA ALA A 320 -30.44 -5.04 6.98
C ALA A 320 -30.73 -6.55 6.88
N ARG A 321 -31.18 -7.20 7.96
CA ARG A 321 -31.52 -8.63 8.04
C ARG A 321 -33.03 -8.88 8.00
N GLY A 322 -33.84 -7.85 8.19
CA GLY A 322 -35.31 -7.91 8.08
C GLY A 322 -36.01 -7.15 9.20
N SER A 323 -37.23 -7.58 9.55
CA SER A 323 -37.97 -6.98 10.66
C SER A 323 -37.30 -7.35 11.99
N VAL A 324 -37.04 -6.35 12.82
CA VAL A 324 -36.44 -6.55 14.15
C VAL A 324 -37.56 -6.65 15.19
N THR A 325 -37.57 -7.74 15.96
CA THR A 325 -38.47 -7.90 17.11
C THR A 325 -37.65 -7.75 18.40
N GLY A 326 -38.01 -6.78 19.25
CA GLY A 326 -37.34 -6.55 20.53
C GLY A 326 -37.60 -5.14 21.09
N ASP A 327 -36.91 -4.79 22.19
CA ASP A 327 -37.08 -3.53 22.94
C ASP A 327 -36.48 -2.32 22.18
N ALA A 328 -37.01 -2.05 20.99
CA ALA A 328 -36.55 -1.01 20.06
C ALA A 328 -36.55 0.39 20.70
N GLN A 329 -37.47 0.63 21.63
CA GLN A 329 -37.64 1.90 22.32
C GLN A 329 -36.42 2.32 23.15
N ARG A 330 -35.68 1.37 23.75
CA ARG A 330 -34.39 1.65 24.42
C ARG A 330 -33.27 1.95 23.41
N ARG A 331 -33.24 1.22 22.30
CA ARG A 331 -32.18 1.34 21.26
C ARG A 331 -32.17 2.69 20.52
N PHE A 332 -33.33 3.35 20.38
CA PHE A 332 -33.41 4.69 19.80
C PHE A 332 -33.19 5.81 20.85
N ALA A 333 -33.30 5.51 22.14
CA ALA A 333 -33.13 6.46 23.24
C ALA A 333 -31.67 6.57 23.74
N ASP A 334 -30.90 5.46 23.72
CA ASP A 334 -29.57 5.39 24.33
C ASP A 334 -28.45 6.05 23.49
N ASP A 335 -28.65 6.31 22.19
CA ASP A 335 -27.58 6.82 21.31
C ASP A 335 -28.04 7.96 20.35
N PRO A 336 -28.35 9.16 20.88
CA PRO A 336 -28.83 10.30 20.10
C PRO A 336 -27.81 10.81 19.06
N GLY A 337 -26.54 10.38 19.15
CA GLY A 337 -25.51 10.70 18.17
C GLY A 337 -25.76 10.08 16.79
N TYR A 338 -26.46 8.94 16.73
CA TYR A 338 -26.62 8.15 15.50
C TYR A 338 -28.07 8.04 15.02
N THR A 339 -29.00 8.72 15.68
CA THR A 339 -30.43 8.67 15.37
C THR A 339 -30.90 9.99 14.75
N VAL A 340 -31.62 9.90 13.63
CA VAL A 340 -32.34 11.01 12.99
C VAL A 340 -33.84 10.73 13.15
N SER A 341 -34.58 11.66 13.75
CA SER A 341 -36.05 11.54 13.87
C SER A 341 -36.74 12.70 13.17
N LEU A 342 -37.81 12.38 12.42
CA LEU A 342 -38.63 13.35 11.70
C LEU A 342 -40.11 13.11 12.04
N PRO A 343 -40.91 14.17 12.30
CA PRO A 343 -42.34 14.01 12.59
C PRO A 343 -43.13 13.59 11.34
N LEU A 344 -44.22 12.86 11.52
CA LEU A 344 -45.16 12.45 10.46
C LEU A 344 -46.52 13.09 10.71
N GLY A 345 -47.20 13.56 9.67
CA GLY A 345 -48.54 14.18 9.75
C GLY A 345 -48.59 15.71 9.62
N GLY A 346 -47.48 16.35 9.23
CA GLY A 346 -47.37 17.79 9.02
C GLY A 346 -46.97 18.61 10.26
N PRO A 347 -46.70 19.93 10.11
CA PRO A 347 -46.14 20.77 11.18
C PRO A 347 -47.04 20.94 12.41
N ASP A 348 -48.36 20.93 12.22
CA ASP A 348 -49.34 21.32 13.24
C ASP A 348 -50.03 20.12 13.94
N ALA A 349 -49.83 18.88 13.46
CA ALA A 349 -50.45 17.68 14.05
C ALA A 349 -49.59 16.42 13.84
N SER A 350 -48.54 16.25 14.66
CA SER A 350 -47.66 15.09 14.61
C SER A 350 -48.41 13.80 15.01
N ARG A 351 -48.70 12.95 14.03
CA ARG A 351 -49.36 11.64 14.18
C ARG A 351 -48.37 10.52 14.56
N GLY A 352 -47.07 10.79 14.51
CA GLY A 352 -45.98 9.88 14.85
C GLY A 352 -44.64 10.43 14.39
N ALA A 353 -43.59 9.60 14.36
CA ALA A 353 -42.27 9.95 13.85
C ALA A 353 -41.64 8.82 13.02
N LEU A 354 -40.85 9.21 12.02
CA LEU A 354 -39.94 8.33 11.29
C LEU A 354 -38.55 8.45 11.93
N ALA A 355 -38.01 7.34 12.44
CA ALA A 355 -36.70 7.29 13.05
C ALA A 355 -35.72 6.47 12.18
N LEU A 356 -34.61 7.08 11.79
CA LEU A 356 -33.49 6.44 11.10
C LEU A 356 -32.33 6.29 12.09
N ARG A 357 -31.73 5.11 12.15
CA ARG A 357 -30.50 4.87 12.92
C ARG A 357 -29.35 4.52 11.98
N LEU A 358 -28.24 5.22 12.14
CA LEU A 358 -26.99 4.93 11.44
C LEU A 358 -26.31 3.68 12.03
N ASP A 359 -25.62 2.93 11.18
CA ASP A 359 -24.84 1.78 11.66
C ASP A 359 -23.55 2.24 12.37
N GLY A 360 -23.59 2.26 13.70
CA GLY A 360 -22.41 2.55 14.53
C GLY A 360 -21.26 1.57 14.31
N GLY A 361 -21.54 0.34 13.88
CA GLY A 361 -20.54 -0.66 13.51
C GLY A 361 -19.76 -0.26 12.25
N ALA A 362 -20.46 0.16 11.20
CA ALA A 362 -19.84 0.69 9.98
C ALA A 362 -19.01 1.95 10.25
N VAL A 363 -19.50 2.86 11.10
CA VAL A 363 -18.75 4.05 11.52
C VAL A 363 -17.50 3.66 12.31
N ALA A 364 -17.62 2.78 13.30
CA ALA A 364 -16.49 2.32 14.10
C ALA A 364 -15.46 1.57 13.25
N ALA A 365 -15.89 0.77 12.28
CA ALA A 365 -15.01 0.09 11.33
C ALA A 365 -14.25 1.10 10.47
N ALA A 366 -14.93 2.11 9.92
CA ALA A 366 -14.30 3.18 9.15
C ALA A 366 -13.28 3.96 9.98
N LEU A 367 -13.61 4.33 11.22
CA LEU A 367 -12.70 5.00 12.14
C LEU A 367 -11.48 4.13 12.51
N ARG A 368 -11.70 2.83 12.75
CA ARG A 368 -10.63 1.87 13.03
C ARG A 368 -9.68 1.77 11.85
N ASP A 369 -10.19 1.69 10.63
CA ASP A 369 -9.36 1.60 9.43
C ASP A 369 -8.52 2.87 9.24
N ARG A 370 -9.07 4.06 9.55
CA ARG A 370 -8.31 5.32 9.53
C ARG A 370 -7.29 5.44 10.66
N ALA A 371 -7.60 4.94 11.85
CA ALA A 371 -6.64 4.89 12.94
C ALA A 371 -5.45 3.98 12.59
N LEU A 372 -5.72 2.85 11.95
CA LEU A 372 -4.69 1.94 11.46
C LEU A 372 -3.87 2.55 10.31
N ASP A 373 -4.47 3.34 9.41
CA ASP A 373 -3.74 4.08 8.37
C ASP A 373 -2.75 5.06 9.00
N ALA A 374 -3.24 5.87 9.95
CA ALA A 374 -2.42 6.87 10.63
C ALA A 374 -1.28 6.21 11.43
N ALA A 375 -1.56 5.11 12.12
CA ALA A 375 -0.54 4.34 12.83
C ALA A 375 0.52 3.79 11.86
N THR A 376 0.09 3.29 10.70
CA THR A 376 0.99 2.79 9.65
C THR A 376 1.90 3.90 9.13
N VAL A 377 1.36 5.09 8.82
CA VAL A 377 2.15 6.24 8.37
C VAL A 377 3.12 6.71 9.47
N ALA A 378 2.70 6.69 10.74
CA ALA A 378 3.59 7.02 11.85
C ALA A 378 4.77 6.04 11.96
N VAL A 379 4.53 4.73 11.84
CA VAL A 379 5.60 3.71 11.85
C VAL A 379 6.53 3.88 10.65
N VAL A 380 5.97 4.07 9.45
CA VAL A 380 6.75 4.33 8.22
C VAL A 380 7.62 5.58 8.40
N ALA A 381 7.03 6.67 8.85
CA ALA A 381 7.73 7.93 9.05
C ALA A 381 8.83 7.80 10.11
N LEU A 382 8.61 7.02 11.18
CA LEU A 382 9.64 6.69 12.15
C LEU A 382 10.82 5.96 11.49
N VAL A 383 10.55 4.96 10.65
CA VAL A 383 11.60 4.21 9.93
C VAL A 383 12.38 5.15 9.00
N VAL A 384 11.67 5.93 8.18
CA VAL A 384 12.27 6.95 7.30
C VAL A 384 13.09 7.95 8.10
N ALA A 385 12.60 8.35 9.27
CA ALA A 385 13.27 9.30 10.15
C ALA A 385 14.58 8.78 10.69
N VAL A 386 14.58 7.54 11.19
CA VAL A 386 15.80 6.89 11.67
C VAL A 386 16.83 6.83 10.55
N GLU A 387 16.43 6.46 9.33
CA GLU A 387 17.36 6.35 8.19
C GLU A 387 17.90 7.71 7.73
N LEU A 388 17.06 8.75 7.70
CA LEU A 388 17.50 10.12 7.37
C LEU A 388 18.37 10.74 8.46
N LEU A 389 18.08 10.46 9.74
CA LEU A 389 18.95 10.86 10.85
C LEU A 389 20.33 10.21 10.74
N LEU A 390 20.40 8.93 10.35
CA LEU A 390 21.65 8.23 10.10
C LEU A 390 22.42 8.84 8.92
N LEU A 391 21.72 9.15 7.81
CA LEU A 391 22.32 9.85 6.67
C LEU A 391 22.90 11.21 7.07
N LEU A 392 22.13 12.00 7.82
CA LEU A 392 22.55 13.32 8.27
C LEU A 392 23.76 13.24 9.21
N ALA A 393 23.77 12.28 10.14
CA ALA A 393 24.89 12.06 11.04
C ALA A 393 26.21 11.82 10.28
N VAL A 394 26.15 11.08 9.17
CA VAL A 394 27.30 10.82 8.28
C VAL A 394 27.73 12.08 7.53
N VAL A 395 26.78 12.81 6.94
CA VAL A 395 27.08 14.07 6.22
C VAL A 395 27.71 15.11 7.16
N MET A 396 27.17 15.25 8.36
CA MET A 396 27.68 16.21 9.36
C MET A 396 29.06 15.85 9.90
N ASN A 397 29.32 14.57 10.15
CA ASN A 397 30.67 14.12 10.56
C ASN A 397 31.73 14.43 9.48
N ARG A 398 31.33 14.54 8.21
CA ARG A 398 32.22 14.94 7.11
C ARG A 398 32.32 16.45 6.89
N ALA A 399 31.24 17.19 7.15
CA ALA A 399 31.18 18.64 6.95
C ALA A 399 31.90 19.44 8.05
N LEU A 400 32.16 18.84 9.22
CA LEU A 400 32.98 19.42 10.29
C LEU A 400 34.44 18.97 10.14
N PRO A 401 35.37 19.83 9.68
CA PRO A 401 36.78 19.58 9.90
C PRO A 401 36.98 19.62 11.41
N SER A 402 37.28 18.48 12.01
CA SER A 402 37.68 18.46 13.42
C SER A 402 38.96 19.28 13.52
N GLY A 403 38.90 20.42 14.21
CA GLY A 403 40.02 21.37 14.39
C GLY A 403 41.18 20.84 15.24
N GLN A 404 41.35 19.52 15.34
CA GLN A 404 42.52 18.84 15.87
C GLN A 404 42.76 17.66 14.93
N GLY A 405 44.00 17.49 14.48
CA GLY A 405 44.45 16.55 13.44
C GLY A 405 44.13 15.08 13.70
N ARG A 406 42.85 14.74 13.75
CA ARG A 406 42.34 13.41 13.50
C ARG A 406 42.48 13.25 12.00
N GLN A 407 43.57 12.58 11.59
CA GLN A 407 43.67 11.99 10.28
C GLN A 407 42.29 11.39 9.93
N PRO A 408 41.78 11.55 8.70
CA PRO A 408 40.56 10.87 8.29
C PRO A 408 40.76 9.41 8.67
N SER A 409 39.99 8.92 9.64
CA SER A 409 40.24 7.61 10.24
C SER A 409 40.32 6.62 9.10
N ALA A 410 41.52 6.08 8.88
CA ALA A 410 41.80 5.05 7.88
C ALA A 410 41.02 3.75 8.18
N ASP A 411 40.30 3.72 9.30
CA ASP A 411 39.28 2.75 9.63
C ASP A 411 38.12 2.86 8.64
N GLY A 412 37.94 1.87 7.76
CA GLY A 412 36.79 1.73 6.85
C GLY A 412 35.44 1.50 7.55
N THR A 413 35.24 2.13 8.71
CA THR A 413 34.02 2.21 9.53
C THR A 413 32.96 3.12 8.91
N ASP A 414 33.33 4.06 8.04
CA ASP A 414 32.40 5.04 7.43
C ASP A 414 31.65 4.49 6.20
N VAL A 415 32.17 3.43 5.55
CA VAL A 415 31.59 2.86 4.32
C VAL A 415 30.19 2.32 4.55
N GLY A 416 29.99 1.58 5.66
CA GLY A 416 28.67 1.05 6.03
C GLY A 416 27.65 2.13 6.40
N GLY A 417 28.13 3.28 6.90
CA GLY A 417 27.28 4.44 7.18
C GLY A 417 26.73 5.11 5.92
N LEU A 418 27.49 5.08 4.82
CA LEU A 418 27.12 5.71 3.55
C LEU A 418 26.26 4.80 2.67
N THR A 419 26.54 3.51 2.64
CA THR A 419 25.82 2.56 1.79
C THR A 419 24.41 2.28 2.28
N ARG A 420 24.16 2.36 3.60
CA ARG A 420 22.85 2.09 4.19
C ARG A 420 21.76 3.05 3.71
N PRO A 421 21.90 4.40 3.79
CA PRO A 421 20.87 5.31 3.29
C PRO A 421 20.65 5.25 1.78
N VAL A 422 21.70 5.00 1.01
CA VAL A 422 21.58 4.79 -0.45
C VAL A 422 20.74 3.56 -0.74
N MET A 423 21.03 2.46 -0.04
CA MET A 423 20.27 1.22 -0.17
C MET A 423 18.81 1.40 0.26
N PHE A 424 18.60 2.13 1.36
CA PHE A 424 17.27 2.51 1.82
C PHE A 424 16.49 3.27 0.75
N GLY A 425 17.03 4.38 0.22
CA GLY A 425 16.33 5.18 -0.79
C GLY A 425 16.07 4.40 -2.08
N TYR A 426 17.02 3.56 -2.49
CA TYR A 426 16.87 2.69 -3.66
C TYR A 426 15.72 1.68 -3.49
N LEU A 427 15.66 1.00 -2.35
CA LEU A 427 14.62 -0.01 -2.06
C LEU A 427 13.28 0.60 -1.70
N PHE A 428 13.28 1.76 -1.06
CA PHE A 428 12.08 2.55 -0.83
C PHE A 428 11.32 2.77 -2.13
N ALA A 429 12.00 3.37 -3.12
CA ALA A 429 11.40 3.61 -4.43
C ALA A 429 11.04 2.28 -5.12
N CYS A 430 11.98 1.32 -5.19
CA CYS A 430 11.75 0.07 -5.92
C CYS A 430 10.59 -0.78 -5.36
N ALA A 431 10.34 -0.72 -4.05
CA ALA A 431 9.32 -1.51 -3.40
C ALA A 431 7.93 -0.86 -3.37
N MET A 432 7.79 0.44 -3.69
CA MET A 432 6.49 1.11 -3.73
C MET A 432 5.41 0.33 -4.51
N PRO A 433 5.67 -0.16 -5.73
CA PRO A 433 4.66 -0.86 -6.50
C PRO A 433 4.45 -2.33 -6.10
N ALA A 434 5.18 -2.87 -5.12
CA ALA A 434 5.22 -4.32 -4.91
C ALA A 434 3.89 -4.92 -4.42
N SER A 435 3.11 -4.18 -3.63
CA SER A 435 1.82 -4.66 -3.09
C SER A 435 0.67 -4.63 -4.10
N PHE A 436 0.84 -4.00 -5.25
CA PHE A 436 -0.24 -3.84 -6.24
C PHE A 436 0.23 -4.14 -7.67
N LEU A 437 1.44 -4.66 -7.84
CA LEU A 437 1.99 -4.98 -9.15
C LEU A 437 1.12 -5.96 -9.96
N PRO A 438 0.56 -7.04 -9.36
CA PRO A 438 -0.38 -7.92 -10.05
C PRO A 438 -1.69 -7.20 -10.42
N LEU A 439 -2.18 -6.30 -9.55
CA LEU A 439 -3.41 -5.54 -9.79
C LEU A 439 -3.25 -4.63 -11.01
N PHE A 440 -2.12 -3.94 -11.10
CA PHE A 440 -1.82 -3.12 -12.27
C PHE A 440 -1.66 -3.96 -13.55
N ALA A 441 -0.99 -5.11 -13.47
CA ALA A 441 -0.86 -6.02 -14.61
C ALA A 441 -2.22 -6.50 -15.12
N ARG A 442 -3.17 -6.81 -14.21
CA ARG A 442 -4.55 -7.20 -14.56
C ARG A 442 -5.35 -6.07 -15.19
N SER A 443 -5.07 -4.81 -14.83
CA SER A 443 -5.76 -3.64 -15.39
C SER A 443 -5.36 -3.28 -16.82
N LEU A 444 -4.26 -3.86 -17.34
CA LEU A 444 -3.74 -3.53 -18.67
C LEU A 444 -4.29 -4.49 -19.73
N PRO A 445 -4.58 -4.01 -20.96
CA PRO A 445 -4.98 -4.86 -22.07
C PRO A 445 -3.95 -5.97 -22.35
N ALA A 446 -4.43 -7.21 -22.41
CA ALA A 446 -3.64 -8.37 -22.81
C ALA A 446 -3.43 -8.33 -24.32
N ALA A 447 -2.24 -7.94 -24.78
CA ALA A 447 -1.92 -7.79 -26.20
C ALA A 447 -1.84 -9.14 -26.94
N ASN A 448 -3.00 -9.77 -27.22
CA ASN A 448 -3.19 -11.02 -27.99
C ASN A 448 -2.26 -12.20 -27.60
N LEU A 449 -1.77 -12.25 -26.37
CA LEU A 449 -0.91 -13.34 -25.89
C LEU A 449 -1.75 -14.59 -25.59
N PRO A 450 -1.46 -15.76 -26.21
CA PRO A 450 -2.22 -16.99 -26.01
C PRO A 450 -1.80 -17.70 -24.71
N LEU A 451 -1.99 -17.05 -23.57
CA LEU A 451 -1.66 -17.59 -22.25
C LEU A 451 -2.84 -17.47 -21.28
N PRO A 452 -2.95 -18.37 -20.28
CA PRO A 452 -3.97 -18.27 -19.25
C PRO A 452 -3.87 -16.93 -18.48
N PRO A 453 -5.01 -16.33 -18.06
CA PRO A 453 -5.03 -15.03 -17.37
C PRO A 453 -4.13 -14.98 -16.13
N GLY A 454 -4.14 -16.03 -15.31
CA GLY A 454 -3.28 -16.11 -14.12
C GLY A 454 -1.78 -16.08 -14.45
N LEU A 455 -1.38 -16.66 -15.58
CA LEU A 455 0.01 -16.63 -16.04
C LEU A 455 0.38 -15.24 -16.57
N LEU A 456 -0.51 -14.60 -17.32
CA LEU A 456 -0.31 -13.24 -17.86
C LEU A 456 -0.04 -12.22 -16.76
N ILE A 457 -0.79 -12.28 -15.67
CA ILE A 457 -0.63 -11.38 -14.52
C ILE A 457 0.68 -11.66 -13.76
N ALA A 458 1.18 -12.92 -13.79
CA ALA A 458 2.40 -13.33 -13.11
C ALA A 458 3.68 -12.93 -13.87
N LEU A 459 3.63 -12.82 -15.20
CA LEU A 459 4.77 -12.55 -16.08
C LEU A 459 5.64 -11.35 -15.66
N PRO A 460 5.09 -10.17 -15.27
CA PRO A 460 5.92 -9.02 -14.94
C PRO A 460 6.85 -9.27 -13.74
N ILE A 461 6.36 -9.97 -12.72
CA ILE A 461 7.14 -10.29 -11.50
C ILE A 461 8.17 -11.36 -11.84
N SER A 462 7.76 -12.39 -12.57
CA SER A 462 8.66 -13.49 -12.94
C SER A 462 9.78 -13.03 -13.86
N LEU A 463 9.47 -12.21 -14.87
CA LEU A 463 10.50 -11.68 -15.77
C LEU A 463 11.46 -10.74 -15.03
N GLU A 464 10.97 -9.93 -14.10
CA GLU A 464 11.85 -9.13 -13.23
C GLU A 464 12.83 -10.03 -12.46
N MET A 465 12.34 -11.09 -11.81
CA MET A 465 13.21 -11.97 -11.02
C MET A 465 14.17 -12.77 -11.92
N GLY A 466 13.72 -13.21 -13.10
CA GLY A 466 14.54 -13.89 -14.10
C GLY A 466 15.64 -12.99 -14.68
N CYS A 467 15.34 -11.73 -14.99
CA CYS A 467 16.37 -10.77 -15.37
C CYS A 467 17.30 -10.45 -14.18
N GLY A 468 16.79 -10.43 -12.94
CA GLY A 468 17.60 -10.30 -11.73
C GLY A 468 18.57 -11.46 -11.50
N LEU A 469 18.17 -12.69 -11.85
CA LEU A 469 19.03 -13.86 -11.90
C LEU A 469 20.19 -13.66 -12.87
N LEU A 470 19.91 -13.25 -14.11
CA LEU A 470 20.93 -12.96 -15.12
C LEU A 470 21.90 -11.87 -14.64
N ALA A 471 21.35 -10.81 -14.03
CA ALA A 471 22.11 -9.72 -13.46
C ALA A 471 23.07 -10.19 -12.37
N ALA A 472 22.61 -11.05 -11.45
CA ALA A 472 23.43 -11.56 -10.37
C ALA A 472 24.63 -12.38 -10.90
N LEU A 473 24.42 -13.18 -11.94
CA LEU A 473 25.47 -13.94 -12.61
C LEU A 473 26.48 -13.03 -13.36
N MET A 474 25.99 -11.94 -13.97
CA MET A 474 26.83 -10.99 -14.69
C MET A 474 27.58 -10.01 -13.77
N ALA A 475 26.96 -9.62 -12.65
CA ALA A 475 27.48 -8.59 -11.74
C ALA A 475 28.84 -8.97 -11.15
N GLY A 476 29.09 -10.26 -10.88
CA GLY A 476 30.40 -10.74 -10.43
C GLY A 476 31.50 -10.38 -11.43
N ARG A 477 31.29 -10.69 -12.71
CA ARG A 477 32.25 -10.38 -13.79
C ARG A 477 32.40 -8.89 -14.05
N LEU A 478 31.29 -8.13 -14.01
CA LEU A 478 31.29 -6.70 -14.29
C LEU A 478 31.97 -5.89 -13.18
N SER A 479 31.72 -6.27 -11.93
CA SER A 479 32.36 -5.65 -10.76
C SER A 479 33.86 -5.91 -10.72
N GLU A 480 34.33 -7.07 -11.18
CA GLU A 480 35.76 -7.39 -11.31
C GLU A 480 36.45 -6.60 -12.42
N ARG A 481 35.82 -6.44 -13.60
CA ARG A 481 36.45 -5.79 -14.77
C ARG A 481 36.35 -4.27 -14.79
N LYS A 482 35.19 -3.71 -14.46
CA LYS A 482 34.92 -2.26 -14.56
C LYS A 482 34.82 -1.57 -13.20
N GLY A 483 34.95 -2.34 -12.11
CA GLY A 483 34.78 -1.85 -10.75
C GLY A 483 33.31 -1.67 -10.34
N TRP A 484 33.07 -1.71 -9.03
CA TRP A 484 31.74 -1.63 -8.42
C TRP A 484 30.95 -0.36 -8.81
N ARG A 485 31.65 0.75 -9.09
CA ARG A 485 31.06 2.08 -9.37
C ARG A 485 30.15 2.05 -10.61
N HIS A 486 30.63 1.45 -11.69
CA HIS A 486 29.90 1.36 -12.95
C HIS A 486 28.67 0.45 -12.81
N ALA A 487 28.80 -0.67 -12.09
CA ALA A 487 27.68 -1.57 -11.84
C ALA A 487 26.55 -0.88 -11.07
N VAL A 488 26.86 -0.12 -10.01
CA VAL A 488 25.84 0.59 -9.21
C VAL A 488 25.17 1.70 -10.01
N LEU A 489 25.93 2.55 -10.73
CA LEU A 489 25.36 3.65 -11.52
C LEU A 489 24.48 3.16 -12.68
N GLN A 490 24.96 2.15 -13.41
CA GLN A 490 24.17 1.55 -14.49
C GLN A 490 22.90 0.92 -13.95
N GLY A 491 22.99 0.24 -12.80
CA GLY A 491 21.84 -0.33 -12.13
C GLY A 491 20.78 0.70 -11.73
N LEU A 492 21.19 1.82 -11.13
CA LEU A 492 20.31 2.94 -10.78
C LEU A 492 19.65 3.60 -12.00
N LEU A 493 20.41 3.82 -13.08
CA LEU A 493 19.90 4.38 -14.33
C LEU A 493 18.85 3.46 -14.98
N LEU A 494 19.14 2.16 -15.08
CA LEU A 494 18.19 1.14 -15.54
C LEU A 494 16.91 1.14 -14.71
N SER A 495 17.04 1.28 -13.38
CA SER A 495 15.89 1.37 -12.48
C SER A 495 15.07 2.66 -12.66
N CYS A 496 15.67 3.80 -13.01
CA CYS A 496 14.93 5.02 -13.34
C CYS A 496 14.15 4.87 -14.64
N VAL A 497 14.82 4.40 -15.70
CA VAL A 497 14.22 4.19 -17.03
C VAL A 497 13.02 3.26 -16.93
N ARG A 498 13.15 2.18 -16.15
CA ARG A 498 12.05 1.29 -15.82
C ARG A 498 10.82 2.01 -15.30
N PHE A 499 10.97 2.85 -14.27
CA PHE A 499 9.81 3.41 -13.58
C PHE A 499 9.05 4.33 -14.52
N VAL A 500 9.77 5.09 -15.34
CA VAL A 500 9.19 5.89 -16.43
C VAL A 500 8.48 5.00 -17.44
N ALA A 501 9.11 3.91 -17.90
CA ALA A 501 8.51 2.99 -18.85
C ALA A 501 7.26 2.28 -18.30
N SER A 502 7.25 1.91 -17.00
CA SER A 502 6.08 1.34 -16.32
C SER A 502 4.96 2.37 -16.15
N ALA A 503 5.29 3.62 -15.83
CA ALA A 503 4.30 4.70 -15.73
C ALA A 503 3.65 5.04 -17.08
N LEU A 504 4.35 4.81 -18.19
CA LEU A 504 3.87 5.08 -19.54
C LEU A 504 3.23 3.86 -20.23
N ALA A 505 3.14 2.71 -19.55
CA ALA A 505 2.73 1.45 -20.19
C ALA A 505 1.30 1.49 -20.77
N PRO A 506 1.12 1.27 -22.09
CA PRO A 506 -0.21 1.23 -22.70
C PRO A 506 -0.85 -0.17 -22.67
N ASN A 507 -0.05 -1.23 -22.58
CA ASN A 507 -0.51 -2.61 -22.60
C ASN A 507 0.40 -3.52 -21.74
N LEU A 508 -0.06 -4.75 -21.52
CA LEU A 508 0.65 -5.71 -20.66
C LEU A 508 2.04 -6.09 -21.20
N ALA A 509 2.21 -6.25 -22.50
CA ALA A 509 3.50 -6.65 -23.10
C ALA A 509 4.58 -5.57 -22.90
N TRP A 510 4.22 -4.30 -23.07
CA TRP A 510 5.08 -3.17 -22.74
C TRP A 510 5.42 -3.16 -21.24
N PHE A 511 4.43 -3.39 -20.38
CA PHE A 511 4.68 -3.44 -18.94
C PHE A 511 5.63 -4.59 -18.57
N VAL A 512 5.42 -5.80 -19.09
CA VAL A 512 6.29 -6.96 -18.87
C VAL A 512 7.72 -6.67 -19.31
N SER A 513 7.92 -6.17 -20.54
CA SER A 513 9.26 -5.83 -21.05
C SER A 513 9.95 -4.73 -20.21
N ALA A 514 9.20 -3.68 -19.85
CA ALA A 514 9.67 -2.65 -18.92
C ALA A 514 10.06 -3.25 -17.57
N ARG A 515 9.35 -4.29 -17.10
CA ARG A 515 9.62 -5.05 -15.87
C ARG A 515 10.79 -6.05 -15.98
N GLY A 516 11.15 -6.50 -17.17
CA GLY A 516 12.37 -7.28 -17.41
C GLY A 516 13.65 -6.44 -17.30
N VAL A 517 13.70 -5.26 -17.94
CA VAL A 517 14.86 -4.32 -17.88
C VAL A 517 15.27 -3.98 -16.44
N VAL A 518 14.32 -4.07 -15.51
CA VAL A 518 14.40 -3.84 -14.06
C VAL A 518 15.25 -4.84 -13.34
N GLY A 519 15.06 -6.13 -13.65
CA GLY A 519 15.75 -7.20 -12.95
C GLY A 519 17.25 -7.01 -13.03
N LEU A 520 17.71 -6.57 -14.21
CA LEU A 520 19.07 -6.14 -14.47
C LEU A 520 19.49 -4.99 -13.53
N GLY A 521 18.70 -3.92 -13.46
CA GLY A 521 18.97 -2.78 -12.58
C GLY A 521 19.07 -3.16 -11.09
N TYR A 522 18.13 -3.96 -10.60
CA TYR A 522 18.09 -4.45 -9.22
C TYR A 522 19.30 -5.31 -8.88
N GLY A 523 19.62 -6.31 -9.70
CA GLY A 523 20.75 -7.19 -9.42
C GLY A 523 22.10 -6.47 -9.47
N LEU A 524 22.29 -5.55 -10.43
CA LEU A 524 23.53 -4.76 -10.55
C LEU A 524 23.74 -3.83 -9.35
N THR A 525 22.69 -3.12 -8.92
CA THR A 525 22.78 -2.17 -7.79
C THR A 525 23.05 -2.91 -6.47
N TRP A 526 22.31 -3.98 -6.20
CA TRP A 526 22.44 -4.78 -4.98
C TRP A 526 23.82 -5.44 -4.88
N MET A 527 24.27 -6.13 -5.94
CA MET A 527 25.59 -6.76 -5.96
C MET A 527 26.72 -5.73 -5.92
N GLY A 528 26.57 -4.60 -6.62
CA GLY A 528 27.58 -3.54 -6.65
C GLY A 528 27.79 -2.88 -5.28
N LEU A 529 26.71 -2.61 -4.53
CA LEU A 529 26.80 -2.08 -3.16
C LEU A 529 27.43 -3.09 -2.19
N GLN A 530 27.13 -4.38 -2.33
CA GLN A 530 27.79 -5.42 -1.55
C GLN A 530 29.28 -5.52 -1.85
N ALA A 531 29.66 -5.48 -3.13
CA ALA A 531 31.06 -5.49 -3.56
C ALA A 531 31.83 -4.28 -2.99
N LEU A 532 31.21 -3.09 -2.94
CA LEU A 532 31.78 -1.92 -2.27
C LEU A 532 32.06 -2.19 -0.79
N VAL A 533 31.07 -2.72 -0.05
CA VAL A 533 31.25 -3.02 1.37
C VAL A 533 32.36 -4.04 1.60
N VAL A 534 32.41 -5.10 0.81
CA VAL A 534 33.41 -6.17 0.95
C VAL A 534 34.82 -5.66 0.62
N SER A 535 34.97 -4.86 -0.43
CA SER A 535 36.27 -4.36 -0.91
C SER A 535 36.86 -3.23 -0.07
N ARG A 536 36.01 -2.39 0.55
CA ARG A 536 36.47 -1.20 1.31
C ARG A 536 36.36 -1.33 2.83
N SER A 537 35.66 -2.33 3.36
CA SER A 537 35.58 -2.54 4.81
C SER A 537 36.69 -3.47 5.32
N PRO A 538 37.36 -3.14 6.44
CA PRO A 538 38.28 -4.04 7.12
C PRO A 538 37.60 -5.38 7.47
N PRO A 539 38.32 -6.52 7.48
CA PRO A 539 37.75 -7.83 7.77
C PRO A 539 36.97 -7.88 9.10
N THR A 540 37.46 -7.20 10.12
CA THR A 540 36.87 -7.09 11.47
C THR A 540 35.54 -6.34 11.50
N HIS A 541 35.32 -5.38 10.60
CA HIS A 541 34.12 -4.53 10.57
C HIS A 541 33.17 -4.83 9.39
N ARG A 542 33.60 -5.66 8.43
CA ARG A 542 32.84 -6.02 7.22
C ARG A 542 31.45 -6.57 7.54
N GLY A 543 31.33 -7.44 8.55
CA GLY A 543 30.03 -7.99 8.99
C GLY A 543 29.07 -6.90 9.45
N ARG A 544 29.54 -5.92 10.22
CA ARG A 544 28.74 -4.79 10.70
C ARG A 544 28.30 -3.87 9.56
N SER A 545 29.19 -3.57 8.62
CA SER A 545 28.86 -2.77 7.43
C SER A 545 27.84 -3.47 6.54
N MET A 546 27.97 -4.79 6.36
CA MET A 546 27.01 -5.58 5.58
C MET A 546 25.64 -5.62 6.26
N ALA A 547 25.61 -5.80 7.59
CA ALA A 547 24.37 -5.72 8.37
C ALA A 547 23.69 -4.36 8.24
N GLY A 548 24.47 -3.27 8.16
CA GLY A 548 23.94 -1.93 7.87
C GLY A 548 23.25 -1.82 6.51
N VAL A 549 23.84 -2.38 5.45
CA VAL A 549 23.24 -2.40 4.11
C VAL A 549 21.96 -3.22 4.07
N VAL A 550 21.95 -4.39 4.72
CA VAL A 550 20.75 -5.24 4.83
C VAL A 550 19.65 -4.55 5.64
N ALA A 551 20.00 -3.84 6.72
CA ALA A 551 19.04 -3.04 7.48
C ALA A 551 18.42 -1.94 6.61
N GLY A 552 19.22 -1.23 5.82
CA GLY A 552 18.73 -0.24 4.85
C GLY A 552 17.81 -0.86 3.79
N LEU A 553 18.14 -2.04 3.27
CA LEU A 553 17.29 -2.79 2.32
C LEU A 553 15.89 -3.03 2.91
N PHE A 554 15.81 -3.62 4.11
CA PHE A 554 14.52 -3.96 4.71
C PHE A 554 13.75 -2.73 5.15
N ALA A 555 14.42 -1.73 5.74
CA ALA A 555 13.80 -0.47 6.10
C ALA A 555 13.17 0.22 4.88
N GLY A 556 13.90 0.24 3.76
CA GLY A 556 13.43 0.80 2.49
C GLY A 556 12.25 0.00 1.93
N GLN A 557 12.37 -1.32 1.88
CA GLN A 557 11.31 -2.18 1.38
C GLN A 557 10.02 -2.04 2.20
N LEU A 558 10.12 -2.09 3.52
CA LEU A 558 9.00 -1.94 4.45
C LEU A 558 8.23 -0.63 4.27
N SER A 559 8.96 0.47 4.32
CA SER A 559 8.38 1.80 4.21
C SER A 559 7.90 2.09 2.78
N GLY A 560 8.61 1.60 1.78
CA GLY A 560 8.24 1.72 0.36
C GLY A 560 6.91 1.04 0.06
N VAL A 561 6.73 -0.23 0.42
CA VAL A 561 5.48 -0.96 0.13
C VAL A 561 4.26 -0.30 0.77
N ALA A 562 4.40 0.12 2.02
CA ALA A 562 3.31 0.76 2.75
C ALA A 562 2.90 2.10 2.14
N VAL A 563 3.88 2.98 1.91
CA VAL A 563 3.62 4.29 1.27
C VAL A 563 3.10 4.11 -0.14
N GLY A 564 3.67 3.16 -0.89
CA GLY A 564 3.23 2.84 -2.25
C GLY A 564 1.78 2.39 -2.30
N ALA A 565 1.36 1.49 -1.40
CA ALA A 565 -0.03 1.04 -1.31
C ALA A 565 -1.00 2.20 -1.04
N MET A 566 -0.66 3.06 -0.08
CA MET A 566 -1.48 4.22 0.29
C MET A 566 -1.52 5.28 -0.82
N LEU A 567 -0.40 5.55 -1.49
CA LEU A 567 -0.37 6.48 -2.63
C LEU A 567 -1.11 5.92 -3.84
N MET A 568 -1.05 4.61 -4.08
CA MET A 568 -1.76 3.96 -5.19
C MET A 568 -3.27 4.06 -5.00
N GLU A 569 -3.76 3.80 -3.78
CA GLU A 569 -5.16 3.99 -3.43
C GLU A 569 -5.64 5.41 -3.76
N GLN A 570 -4.72 6.38 -3.74
CA GLN A 570 -5.06 7.78 -3.90
C GLN A 570 -4.87 8.36 -5.30
N LEU A 571 -3.69 8.19 -5.87
CA LEU A 571 -3.26 8.80 -7.12
C LEU A 571 -3.36 7.82 -8.30
N GLY A 572 -3.78 6.58 -8.04
CA GLY A 572 -3.80 5.49 -9.01
C GLY A 572 -2.42 4.89 -9.26
N PHE A 573 -2.39 3.83 -10.09
CA PHE A 573 -1.18 3.05 -10.33
C PHE A 573 -0.03 3.85 -10.95
N ARG A 574 -0.32 4.60 -12.03
CA ARG A 574 0.69 5.27 -12.87
C ARG A 574 1.45 6.36 -12.11
N ALA A 575 0.75 7.12 -11.26
CA ALA A 575 1.34 8.18 -10.45
C ALA A 575 2.41 7.65 -9.48
N VAL A 576 2.17 6.48 -8.86
CA VAL A 576 3.16 5.88 -7.95
C VAL A 576 4.44 5.48 -8.70
N PHE A 577 4.32 4.99 -9.94
CA PHE A 577 5.51 4.72 -10.76
C PHE A 577 6.28 6.01 -11.10
N ALA A 578 5.58 7.09 -11.43
CA ALA A 578 6.21 8.39 -11.70
C ALA A 578 6.92 8.95 -10.46
N ILE A 579 6.28 8.89 -9.29
CA ILE A 579 6.87 9.29 -8.01
C ILE A 579 8.10 8.44 -7.70
N GLY A 580 8.03 7.12 -7.93
CA GLY A 580 9.16 6.21 -7.78
C GLY A 580 10.36 6.57 -8.66
N ALA A 581 10.12 6.98 -9.92
CA ALA A 581 11.18 7.47 -10.82
C ALA A 581 11.90 8.70 -10.25
N VAL A 582 11.13 9.68 -9.76
CA VAL A 582 11.69 10.92 -9.17
C VAL A 582 12.48 10.60 -7.89
N LEU A 583 11.95 9.72 -7.04
CA LEU A 583 12.61 9.33 -5.80
C LEU A 583 13.94 8.60 -6.04
N LEU A 584 14.08 7.85 -7.14
CA LEU A 584 15.35 7.21 -7.51
C LEU A 584 16.46 8.19 -7.90
N LEU A 585 16.13 9.44 -8.23
CA LEU A 585 17.14 10.48 -8.46
C LEU A 585 17.93 10.81 -7.18
N LEU A 586 17.33 10.65 -5.99
CA LEU A 586 17.99 10.89 -4.71
C LEU A 586 19.16 9.93 -4.43
N PRO A 587 19.00 8.59 -4.45
CA PRO A 587 20.12 7.66 -4.28
C PRO A 587 21.11 7.76 -5.45
N LEU A 588 20.65 8.07 -6.67
CA LEU A 588 21.55 8.31 -7.81
C LEU A 588 22.47 9.52 -7.56
N ALA A 589 21.91 10.64 -7.11
CA ALA A 589 22.66 11.83 -6.72
C ALA A 589 23.56 11.57 -5.50
N GLY A 590 23.07 10.79 -4.53
CA GLY A 590 23.82 10.34 -3.35
C GLY A 590 25.07 9.58 -3.75
N VAL A 591 24.94 8.58 -4.64
CA VAL A 591 26.09 7.82 -5.17
C VAL A 591 27.00 8.73 -6.00
N ALA A 592 26.46 9.57 -6.89
CA ALA A 592 27.26 10.48 -7.72
C ALA A 592 28.09 11.48 -6.89
N SER A 593 27.52 12.02 -5.81
CA SER A 593 28.24 12.92 -4.89
C SER A 593 29.31 12.19 -4.09
N LEU A 594 29.04 10.95 -3.64
CA LEU A 594 30.03 10.07 -3.01
C LEU A 594 31.21 9.78 -3.94
N LEU A 595 30.93 9.58 -5.24
CA LEU A 595 31.93 9.28 -6.24
C LEU A 595 32.87 10.46 -6.50
N ARG A 596 32.34 11.69 -6.50
CA ARG A 596 33.15 12.92 -6.59
C ARG A 596 34.04 13.11 -5.36
N ALA A 597 33.55 12.77 -4.17
CA ALA A 597 34.31 12.89 -2.92
C ALA A 597 35.38 11.80 -2.73
N CYS A 598 35.17 10.59 -3.28
CA CYS A 598 36.10 9.46 -3.19
C CYS A 598 37.02 9.34 -4.43
N ALA A 599 37.24 10.43 -5.16
CA ALA A 599 38.19 10.52 -6.26
C ALA A 599 39.63 10.67 -5.72
N LEU A 600 40.15 9.63 -5.08
CA LEU A 600 41.58 9.43 -4.83
C LEU A 600 42.05 8.16 -5.57
N PRO A 601 43.32 8.09 -6.00
CA PRO A 601 43.76 7.24 -7.10
C PRO A 601 43.45 5.76 -6.89
N SER A 602 42.97 5.11 -7.95
CA SER A 602 42.75 3.65 -8.05
C SER A 602 44.02 2.80 -7.87
N ALA A 603 45.16 3.38 -7.49
CA ALA A 603 46.46 2.74 -7.37
C ALA A 603 46.52 1.65 -6.28
N MET A 604 45.63 1.66 -5.28
CA MET A 604 45.54 0.58 -4.27
C MET A 604 44.43 -0.44 -4.55
N ALA A 605 43.64 -0.28 -5.62
CA ALA A 605 42.56 -1.23 -5.97
C ALA A 605 43.08 -2.48 -6.69
N ALA A 606 44.38 -2.52 -7.02
CA ALA A 606 45.03 -3.65 -7.69
C ALA A 606 45.51 -4.76 -6.74
N SER A 607 45.49 -4.58 -5.41
CA SER A 607 46.24 -5.46 -4.49
C SER A 607 45.41 -6.44 -3.65
N THR A 608 44.10 -6.61 -3.90
CA THR A 608 43.35 -7.75 -3.34
C THR A 608 42.48 -8.40 -4.41
N SER A 609 43.11 -8.81 -5.52
CA SER A 609 42.56 -9.92 -6.29
C SER A 609 42.53 -11.14 -5.36
N VAL A 610 41.33 -11.59 -4.99
CA VAL A 610 41.17 -12.96 -4.48
C VAL A 610 41.84 -13.87 -5.52
N PRO A 611 42.77 -14.77 -5.14
CA PRO A 611 43.45 -15.63 -6.09
C PRO A 611 42.40 -16.32 -6.96
N GLN A 612 42.63 -16.35 -8.27
CA GLN A 612 41.85 -17.16 -9.19
C GLN A 612 41.89 -18.61 -8.71
N GLY A 613 40.87 -19.02 -7.96
CA GLY A 613 40.51 -20.42 -7.88
C GLY A 613 40.16 -20.84 -9.30
N ARG A 614 40.94 -21.77 -9.85
CA ARG A 614 40.66 -22.49 -11.11
C ARG A 614 39.15 -22.73 -11.17
N ARG A 615 38.47 -22.28 -12.23
CA ARG A 615 37.01 -22.45 -12.39
C ARG A 615 36.69 -23.94 -12.32
N ALA A 616 36.43 -24.44 -11.12
CA ALA A 616 36.01 -25.81 -10.95
C ALA A 616 34.66 -25.96 -11.66
N PRO A 617 34.42 -27.07 -12.36
CA PRO A 617 33.15 -27.29 -13.04
C PRO A 617 32.00 -27.18 -12.03
N LEU A 618 30.93 -26.46 -12.41
CA LEU A 618 29.73 -26.27 -11.58
C LEU A 618 28.91 -27.57 -11.45
N GLY A 619 29.04 -28.49 -12.41
CA GLY A 619 28.28 -29.73 -12.48
C GLY A 619 28.42 -30.63 -11.23
N PRO A 620 29.65 -30.96 -10.78
CA PRO A 620 29.88 -31.73 -9.55
C PRO A 620 29.35 -31.04 -8.28
N LEU A 621 29.39 -29.71 -8.22
CA LEU A 621 28.85 -28.94 -7.08
C LEU A 621 27.32 -29.07 -7.01
N LEU A 622 26.64 -28.93 -8.16
CA LEU A 622 25.18 -29.00 -8.28
C LEU A 622 24.64 -30.43 -8.14
N ARG A 623 25.39 -31.45 -8.54
CA ARG A 623 25.04 -32.87 -8.34
C ARG A 623 25.46 -33.40 -6.97
N GLY A 624 26.25 -32.64 -6.22
CA GLY A 624 26.70 -33.02 -4.88
C GLY A 624 25.52 -33.17 -3.93
N ARG A 625 25.43 -34.33 -3.26
CA ARG A 625 24.35 -34.69 -2.32
C ARG A 625 24.17 -33.70 -1.14
N GLY A 626 25.17 -32.88 -0.83
CA GLY A 626 25.05 -31.82 0.17
C GLY A 626 24.48 -30.52 -0.41
N PHE A 627 25.25 -29.88 -1.30
CA PHE A 627 24.93 -28.54 -1.81
C PHE A 627 23.74 -28.53 -2.75
N GLY A 628 23.70 -29.41 -3.75
CA GLY A 628 22.57 -29.48 -4.69
C GLY A 628 21.25 -29.78 -3.99
N MET A 629 21.29 -30.65 -2.98
CA MET A 629 20.11 -31.00 -2.21
C MET A 629 19.59 -29.82 -1.38
N LEU A 630 20.47 -29.06 -0.73
CA LEU A 630 20.11 -27.80 -0.06
C LEU A 630 19.39 -26.83 -1.00
N LEU A 631 19.87 -26.71 -2.25
CA LEU A 631 19.25 -25.82 -3.25
C LEU A 631 17.84 -26.28 -3.63
N TRP A 632 17.68 -27.53 -4.06
CA TRP A 632 16.41 -28.06 -4.58
C TRP A 632 15.34 -28.26 -3.51
N THR A 633 15.73 -28.58 -2.28
CA THR A 633 14.79 -28.96 -1.22
C THR A 633 14.50 -27.84 -0.22
N SER A 634 15.37 -26.83 -0.12
CA SER A 634 15.20 -25.74 0.84
C SER A 634 15.19 -24.36 0.17
N VAL A 635 16.25 -24.00 -0.58
CA VAL A 635 16.39 -22.63 -1.12
C VAL A 635 15.33 -22.32 -2.17
N ILE A 636 15.15 -23.19 -3.16
CA ILE A 636 14.18 -22.97 -4.26
C ILE A 636 12.73 -22.98 -3.73
N PRO A 637 12.26 -23.99 -2.97
CA PRO A 637 10.88 -24.02 -2.46
C PRO A 637 10.55 -22.84 -1.55
N PHE A 638 11.49 -22.46 -0.66
CA PHE A 638 11.32 -21.28 0.19
C PHE A 638 11.14 -20.00 -0.65
N SER A 639 11.96 -19.83 -1.68
CA SER A 639 11.93 -18.66 -2.56
C SER A 639 10.65 -18.59 -3.41
N ILE A 640 10.19 -19.75 -3.90
CA ILE A 640 8.91 -19.92 -4.60
C ILE A 640 7.76 -19.49 -3.70
N ALA A 641 7.71 -20.01 -2.47
CA ALA A 641 6.71 -19.65 -1.48
C ALA A 641 6.77 -18.15 -1.14
N GLN A 642 7.97 -17.63 -0.86
CA GLN A 642 8.16 -16.24 -0.45
C GLN A 642 7.65 -15.25 -1.51
N VAL A 643 8.18 -15.27 -2.73
CA VAL A 643 7.80 -14.27 -3.75
C VAL A 643 6.47 -14.60 -4.41
N GLY A 644 6.16 -15.89 -4.62
CA GLY A 644 4.86 -16.30 -5.16
C GLY A 644 3.71 -15.84 -4.26
N VAL A 645 3.78 -16.11 -2.96
CA VAL A 645 2.74 -15.68 -2.02
C VAL A 645 2.76 -14.18 -1.86
N MET A 646 3.91 -13.63 -1.44
CA MET A 646 3.96 -12.25 -0.98
C MET A 646 3.75 -11.28 -2.14
N SER A 647 4.41 -11.48 -3.29
CA SER A 647 4.39 -10.49 -4.38
C SER A 647 3.27 -10.72 -5.41
N PHE A 648 2.69 -11.92 -5.48
CA PHE A 648 1.66 -12.24 -6.48
C PHE A 648 0.32 -12.65 -5.88
N ALA A 649 0.28 -13.72 -5.08
CA ALA A 649 -0.97 -14.29 -4.60
C ALA A 649 -1.70 -13.37 -3.62
N LEU A 650 -0.96 -12.79 -2.66
CA LEU A 650 -1.51 -12.03 -1.55
C LEU A 650 -2.25 -10.77 -2.01
N PRO A 651 -1.70 -9.90 -2.89
CA PRO A 651 -2.44 -8.76 -3.43
C PRO A 651 -3.76 -9.16 -4.10
N LEU A 652 -3.73 -10.21 -4.92
CA LEU A 652 -4.89 -10.68 -5.66
C LEU A 652 -5.94 -11.33 -4.74
N TYR A 653 -5.50 -12.08 -3.74
CA TYR A 653 -6.38 -12.72 -2.77
C TYR A 653 -7.10 -11.67 -1.91
N LEU A 654 -6.35 -10.74 -1.33
CA LEU A 654 -6.92 -9.71 -0.46
C LEU A 654 -7.83 -8.75 -1.21
N GLU A 655 -7.49 -8.40 -2.45
CA GLU A 655 -8.34 -7.54 -3.28
C GLU A 655 -9.63 -8.26 -3.72
N ALA A 656 -9.58 -9.56 -4.01
CA ALA A 656 -10.78 -10.36 -4.27
C ALA A 656 -11.72 -10.44 -3.05
N GLU A 657 -11.18 -10.42 -1.83
CA GLU A 657 -11.92 -10.35 -0.56
C GLU A 657 -12.39 -8.91 -0.22
N GLY A 658 -12.16 -7.94 -1.11
CA GLY A 658 -12.57 -6.54 -0.92
C GLY A 658 -11.70 -5.74 0.07
N ALA A 659 -10.51 -6.22 0.41
CA ALA A 659 -9.61 -5.51 1.31
C ALA A 659 -9.06 -4.23 0.66
N ALA A 660 -9.04 -3.13 1.44
CA ALA A 660 -8.44 -1.88 1.01
C ALA A 660 -6.94 -2.06 0.67
N PRO A 661 -6.41 -1.37 -0.36
CA PRO A 661 -5.00 -1.48 -0.72
C PRO A 661 -4.04 -1.14 0.43
N ALA A 662 -4.39 -0.16 1.27
CA ALA A 662 -3.62 0.15 2.46
C ALA A 662 -3.45 -1.07 3.39
N SER A 663 -4.47 -1.92 3.54
CA SER A 663 -4.40 -3.15 4.34
C SER A 663 -3.43 -4.17 3.75
N ILE A 664 -3.36 -4.30 2.42
CA ILE A 664 -2.35 -5.12 1.75
C ILE A 664 -0.95 -4.63 2.12
N GLY A 665 -0.72 -3.30 2.05
CA GLY A 665 0.54 -2.69 2.46
C GLY A 665 0.92 -2.95 3.93
N ARG A 666 -0.06 -2.89 4.85
CA ARG A 666 0.15 -3.21 6.27
C ARG A 666 0.57 -4.64 6.51
N ILE A 667 -0.03 -5.60 5.80
CA ILE A 667 0.31 -7.02 5.94
C ILE A 667 1.75 -7.28 5.43
N PHE A 668 2.17 -6.61 4.35
CA PHE A 668 3.58 -6.63 3.93
C PHE A 668 4.53 -6.03 4.98
N MET A 669 4.09 -5.01 5.72
CA MET A 669 4.90 -4.45 6.80
C MET A 669 5.11 -5.45 7.94
N ILE A 670 4.08 -6.23 8.32
CA ILE A 670 4.21 -7.27 9.34
C ILE A 670 5.36 -8.23 8.98
N TYR A 671 5.42 -8.67 7.72
CA TYR A 671 6.50 -9.53 7.25
C TYR A 671 7.89 -8.92 7.47
N GLY A 672 8.11 -7.68 7.02
CA GLY A 672 9.45 -7.09 7.16
C GLY A 672 9.79 -6.70 8.60
N VAL A 673 8.81 -6.30 9.43
CA VAL A 673 9.01 -6.05 10.86
C VAL A 673 9.47 -7.33 11.55
N CYS A 674 8.81 -8.46 11.26
CA CYS A 674 9.25 -9.76 11.73
C CYS A 674 10.70 -10.04 11.32
N VAL A 675 11.07 -9.86 10.05
CA VAL A 675 12.45 -10.10 9.59
C VAL A 675 13.48 -9.20 10.27
N VAL A 676 13.17 -7.91 10.45
CA VAL A 676 14.11 -6.93 11.03
C VAL A 676 14.34 -7.16 12.52
N TYR A 677 13.28 -7.46 13.28
CA TYR A 677 13.38 -7.59 14.74
C TYR A 677 13.61 -9.04 15.19
N LEU A 678 12.91 -10.01 14.61
CA LEU A 678 13.05 -11.43 14.98
C LEU A 678 14.29 -12.06 14.31
N GLY A 679 14.70 -11.60 13.12
CA GLY A 679 15.87 -12.14 12.42
C GLY A 679 17.15 -12.16 13.27
N PRO A 680 17.57 -11.04 13.91
CA PRO A 680 18.73 -11.01 14.80
C PRO A 680 18.57 -11.87 16.07
N LEU A 681 17.34 -12.03 16.58
CA LEU A 681 17.05 -12.88 17.73
C LEU A 681 17.22 -14.35 17.37
N VAL A 682 16.61 -14.77 16.25
CA VAL A 682 16.72 -16.12 15.69
C VAL A 682 18.16 -16.46 15.33
N ALA A 683 18.93 -15.51 14.76
CA ALA A 683 20.35 -15.72 14.46
C ALA A 683 21.14 -16.15 15.71
N ARG A 684 20.93 -15.49 16.85
CA ARG A 684 21.60 -15.85 18.12
C ARG A 684 21.21 -17.25 18.59
N TRP A 685 19.94 -17.62 18.47
CA TRP A 685 19.47 -18.95 18.85
C TRP A 685 20.07 -20.06 17.98
N VAL A 686 20.14 -19.82 16.66
CA VAL A 686 20.76 -20.76 15.71
C VAL A 686 22.25 -20.90 16.02
N ASP A 687 22.95 -19.79 16.26
CA ASP A 687 24.38 -19.80 16.59
C ASP A 687 24.68 -20.56 17.89
N TRP A 688 23.81 -20.47 18.91
CA TRP A 688 23.96 -21.23 20.17
C TRP A 688 23.76 -22.73 20.02
N SER A 689 22.91 -23.15 19.09
CA SER A 689 22.55 -24.57 18.95
C SER A 689 23.67 -25.45 18.40
N GLY A 690 24.68 -24.87 17.74
CA GLY A 690 25.79 -25.60 17.09
C GLY A 690 25.38 -26.48 15.88
N VAL A 691 24.08 -26.76 15.68
CA VAL A 691 23.54 -27.59 14.59
C VAL A 691 22.60 -26.78 13.70
N ARG A 692 22.87 -26.74 12.39
CA ARG A 692 22.12 -25.86 11.45
C ARG A 692 20.97 -26.55 10.73
N ARG A 693 21.07 -27.87 10.54
CA ARG A 693 20.08 -28.67 9.80
C ARG A 693 18.65 -28.65 10.39
N PRO A 694 18.42 -28.81 11.70
CA PRO A 694 17.05 -28.83 12.24
C PRO A 694 16.34 -27.49 12.06
N TRP A 695 17.05 -26.36 12.11
CA TRP A 695 16.47 -25.04 11.86
C TRP A 695 16.04 -24.83 10.41
N ILE A 696 16.74 -25.43 9.45
CA ILE A 696 16.33 -25.44 8.04
C ILE A 696 15.03 -26.25 7.86
N VAL A 697 14.89 -27.37 8.58
CA VAL A 697 13.65 -28.17 8.58
C VAL A 697 12.50 -27.42 9.24
N LEU A 698 12.75 -26.75 10.37
CA LEU A 698 11.77 -25.91 11.05
C LEU A 698 11.29 -24.78 10.14
N ALA A 699 12.20 -24.13 9.40
CA ALA A 699 11.85 -23.12 8.42
C ALA A 699 10.88 -23.67 7.35
N GLY A 700 11.16 -24.86 6.81
CA GLY A 700 10.29 -25.55 5.85
C GLY A 700 8.91 -25.92 6.42
N ALA A 701 8.87 -26.36 7.68
CA ALA A 701 7.62 -26.67 8.37
C ALA A 701 6.77 -25.41 8.61
N LEU A 702 7.38 -24.32 9.07
CA LEU A 702 6.71 -23.03 9.27
C LEU A 702 6.18 -22.44 7.97
N GLY A 703 6.96 -22.52 6.89
CA GLY A 703 6.54 -22.04 5.57
C GLY A 703 5.38 -22.86 4.99
N THR A 704 5.41 -24.19 5.15
CA THR A 704 4.27 -25.07 4.82
C THR A 704 3.03 -24.68 5.64
N ALA A 705 3.18 -24.53 6.95
CA ALA A 705 2.06 -24.16 7.83
C ALA A 705 1.43 -22.83 7.38
N GLY A 706 2.25 -21.81 7.08
CA GLY A 706 1.77 -20.53 6.56
C GLY A 706 0.96 -20.64 5.27
N LEU A 707 1.35 -21.53 4.35
CA LEU A 707 0.62 -21.77 3.10
C LEU A 707 -0.71 -22.52 3.30
N LEU A 708 -0.80 -23.41 4.28
CA LEU A 708 -2.01 -24.16 4.58
C LEU A 708 -3.07 -23.33 5.34
N VAL A 709 -2.68 -22.23 5.98
CA VAL A 709 -3.59 -21.33 6.72
C VAL A 709 -4.76 -20.83 5.86
N PHE A 710 -4.54 -20.57 4.56
CA PHE A 710 -5.58 -20.12 3.63
C PHE A 710 -6.72 -21.13 3.40
N ARG A 711 -6.52 -22.40 3.79
CA ARG A 711 -7.56 -23.44 3.77
C ARG A 711 -8.24 -23.64 5.12
N LEU A 712 -7.60 -23.20 6.22
CA LEU A 712 -8.03 -23.49 7.59
C LEU A 712 -8.83 -22.34 8.20
N LEU A 713 -8.55 -21.10 7.82
CA LEU A 713 -9.22 -19.91 8.34
C LEU A 713 -10.26 -19.39 7.33
N PRO A 714 -11.50 -19.08 7.78
CA PRO A 714 -12.54 -18.50 6.92
C PRO A 714 -12.30 -16.99 6.66
N ASP A 715 -11.66 -16.28 7.58
CA ASP A 715 -11.41 -14.83 7.46
C ASP A 715 -10.15 -14.53 6.63
N GLY A 716 -10.33 -14.00 5.42
CA GLY A 716 -9.24 -13.78 4.47
C GLY A 716 -8.13 -12.82 4.96
N LEU A 717 -8.48 -11.76 5.68
CA LEU A 717 -7.50 -10.79 6.20
C LEU A 717 -6.63 -11.38 7.32
N LEU A 718 -7.25 -12.14 8.24
CA LEU A 718 -6.54 -12.80 9.33
C LEU A 718 -5.68 -13.95 8.80
N ALA A 719 -6.21 -14.73 7.84
CA ALA A 719 -5.48 -15.79 7.16
C ALA A 719 -4.20 -15.26 6.50
N ALA A 720 -4.32 -14.16 5.74
CA ALA A 720 -3.20 -13.47 5.12
C ALA A 720 -2.14 -13.00 6.14
N GLY A 721 -2.56 -12.38 7.24
CA GLY A 721 -1.66 -11.89 8.29
C GLY A 721 -0.88 -13.01 8.99
N VAL A 722 -1.57 -14.10 9.35
CA VAL A 722 -0.95 -15.27 9.99
C VAL A 722 -0.01 -15.98 9.00
N ALA A 723 -0.45 -16.19 7.76
CA ALA A 723 0.35 -16.81 6.72
C ALA A 723 1.67 -16.06 6.48
N LEU A 724 1.62 -14.73 6.35
CA LEU A 724 2.83 -13.92 6.16
C LEU A 724 3.73 -13.88 7.39
N SER A 725 3.15 -13.90 8.59
CA SER A 725 3.93 -13.95 9.84
C SER A 725 4.71 -15.27 9.96
N LEU A 726 4.06 -16.40 9.65
CA LEU A 726 4.71 -17.71 9.61
C LEU A 726 5.77 -17.78 8.51
N LEU A 727 5.49 -17.21 7.33
CA LEU A 727 6.45 -17.15 6.23
C LEU A 727 7.65 -16.23 6.55
N ALA A 728 7.44 -15.15 7.31
CA ALA A 728 8.51 -14.29 7.80
C ALA A 728 9.40 -15.01 8.81
N LEU A 729 8.80 -15.75 9.76
CA LEU A 729 9.53 -16.61 10.70
C LEU A 729 10.34 -17.68 9.96
N ALA A 730 9.72 -18.36 8.99
CA ALA A 730 10.40 -19.31 8.11
C ALA A 730 11.61 -18.65 7.42
N GLY A 731 11.45 -17.43 6.91
CA GLY A 731 12.54 -16.68 6.29
C GLY A 731 13.65 -16.29 7.24
N CYS A 732 13.35 -15.99 8.51
CA CYS A 732 14.36 -15.74 9.53
C CYS A 732 15.22 -17.00 9.76
N PHE A 733 14.59 -18.15 10.01
CA PHE A 733 15.30 -19.42 10.24
C PHE A 733 16.06 -19.89 9.00
N ALA A 734 15.47 -19.79 7.81
CA ALA A 734 16.10 -20.14 6.55
C ALA A 734 17.33 -19.26 6.28
N GLY A 735 17.17 -17.94 6.35
CA GLY A 735 18.23 -16.98 6.05
C GLY A 735 19.43 -17.07 6.98
N THR A 736 19.21 -17.33 8.28
CA THR A 736 20.31 -17.49 9.25
C THR A 736 20.99 -18.86 9.19
N SER A 737 20.32 -19.89 8.66
CA SER A 737 20.83 -21.27 8.69
C SER A 737 21.41 -21.75 7.35
N GLN A 738 20.81 -21.35 6.22
CA GLN A 738 21.17 -21.87 4.88
C GLN A 738 22.58 -21.47 4.44
N MET A 739 22.93 -20.18 4.51
CA MET A 739 24.23 -19.68 4.05
C MET A 739 25.38 -20.22 4.92
N PRO A 740 25.29 -20.24 6.27
CA PRO A 740 26.34 -20.85 7.06
C PRO A 740 26.43 -22.37 6.84
N TYR A 741 25.31 -23.10 6.78
CA TYR A 741 25.33 -24.55 6.50
C TYR A 741 26.00 -24.88 5.16
N MET A 742 25.77 -24.06 4.13
CA MET A 742 26.47 -24.18 2.85
C MET A 742 27.99 -24.10 3.02
N LEU A 743 28.49 -23.16 3.83
CA LEU A 743 29.93 -22.94 4.02
C LEU A 743 30.63 -24.07 4.80
N GLU A 744 29.89 -24.90 5.55
CA GLU A 744 30.44 -26.07 6.23
C GLU A 744 30.71 -27.25 5.29
N LEU A 745 30.03 -27.29 4.14
CA LEU A 745 30.16 -28.38 3.17
C LEU A 745 31.56 -28.42 2.55
N ARG A 746 32.19 -29.60 2.56
CA ARG A 746 33.53 -29.84 1.99
C ARG A 746 33.60 -29.45 0.50
N ALA A 747 32.57 -29.82 -0.27
CA ALA A 747 32.45 -29.48 -1.69
C ALA A 747 32.46 -27.94 -1.96
N VAL A 748 31.98 -27.14 -1.01
CA VAL A 748 31.97 -25.67 -1.11
C VAL A 748 33.33 -25.08 -0.78
N ARG A 749 34.06 -25.66 0.18
CA ARG A 749 35.45 -25.26 0.50
C ARG A 749 36.40 -25.51 -0.67
N GLU A 750 36.20 -26.61 -1.40
CA GLU A 750 37.02 -26.98 -2.57
C GLU A 750 36.72 -26.10 -3.81
N HIS A 751 35.47 -25.64 -3.99
CA HIS A 751 35.06 -24.81 -5.13
C HIS A 751 35.23 -23.29 -4.90
N GLY A 752 35.30 -22.87 -3.63
CA GLY A 752 35.38 -21.47 -3.22
C GLY A 752 34.04 -20.89 -2.77
N ALA A 753 34.04 -20.26 -1.60
CA ALA A 753 32.86 -19.72 -0.93
C ALA A 753 32.10 -18.66 -1.77
N ALA A 754 32.82 -17.81 -2.50
CA ALA A 754 32.21 -16.76 -3.33
C ALA A 754 31.45 -17.36 -4.53
N GLY A 755 32.01 -18.40 -5.16
CA GLY A 755 31.37 -19.12 -6.26
C GLY A 755 30.09 -19.83 -5.80
N ALA A 756 30.16 -20.60 -4.71
CA ALA A 756 28.98 -21.28 -4.17
C ALA A 756 27.88 -20.31 -3.71
N ALA A 757 28.25 -19.19 -3.08
CA ALA A 757 27.27 -18.15 -2.69
C ALA A 757 26.57 -17.52 -3.92
N SER A 758 27.27 -17.34 -5.04
CA SER A 758 26.67 -16.86 -6.28
C SER A 758 25.67 -17.86 -6.88
N VAL A 759 25.98 -19.16 -6.82
CA VAL A 759 25.08 -20.23 -7.27
C VAL A 759 23.85 -20.34 -6.37
N MET A 760 24.02 -20.22 -5.05
CA MET A 760 22.91 -20.20 -4.10
C MET A 760 21.97 -19.02 -4.35
N ARG A 761 22.50 -17.82 -4.64
CA ARG A 761 21.68 -16.66 -5.03
C ARG A 761 20.99 -16.81 -6.37
N ALA A 762 21.64 -17.49 -7.31
CA ALA A 762 21.02 -17.84 -8.58
C ALA A 762 19.81 -18.77 -8.35
N ALA A 763 19.94 -19.77 -7.48
CA ALA A 763 18.84 -20.66 -7.10
C ALA A 763 17.70 -19.90 -6.39
N ASP A 764 18.03 -18.98 -5.48
CA ASP A 764 17.06 -18.08 -4.83
C ASP A 764 16.24 -17.31 -5.88
N LYS A 765 16.90 -16.63 -6.82
CA LYS A 765 16.22 -15.88 -7.88
C LYS A 765 15.42 -16.75 -8.85
N LEU A 766 15.90 -17.97 -9.13
CA LEU A 766 15.15 -18.95 -9.92
C LEU A 766 13.84 -19.34 -9.22
N GLY A 767 13.87 -19.59 -7.91
CA GLY A 767 12.65 -19.83 -7.15
C GLY A 767 11.70 -18.63 -7.15
N GLN A 768 12.24 -17.41 -6.98
CA GLN A 768 11.43 -16.17 -7.03
C GLN A 768 10.78 -15.92 -8.41
N MET A 769 11.43 -16.36 -9.49
CA MET A 769 10.87 -16.34 -10.84
C MET A 769 9.73 -17.35 -11.00
N LEU A 770 9.92 -18.58 -10.50
CA LEU A 770 8.95 -19.68 -10.64
C LEU A 770 7.71 -19.50 -9.75
N GLY A 771 7.85 -18.86 -8.58
CA GLY A 771 6.77 -18.65 -7.61
C GLY A 771 5.47 -18.09 -8.21
N PRO A 772 5.48 -16.88 -8.78
CA PRO A 772 4.29 -16.29 -9.39
C PRO A 772 3.73 -17.13 -10.54
N LEU A 773 4.58 -17.76 -11.36
CA LEU A 773 4.11 -18.60 -12.48
C LEU A 773 3.37 -19.84 -11.99
N LEU A 774 3.90 -20.53 -10.97
CA LEU A 774 3.27 -21.72 -10.41
C LEU A 774 1.91 -21.39 -9.79
N ILE A 775 1.84 -20.32 -8.98
CA ILE A 775 0.56 -19.91 -8.40
C ILE A 775 -0.39 -19.41 -9.47
N GLY A 776 0.07 -18.62 -10.44
CA GLY A 776 -0.72 -18.14 -11.57
C GLY A 776 -1.34 -19.29 -12.37
N ALA A 777 -0.54 -20.33 -12.66
CA ALA A 777 -1.01 -21.54 -13.35
C ALA A 777 -2.04 -22.34 -12.54
N LEU A 778 -1.80 -22.50 -11.24
CA LEU A 778 -2.68 -23.28 -10.34
C LEU A 778 -3.96 -22.53 -9.95
N SER A 779 -3.91 -21.18 -9.91
CA SER A 779 -5.03 -20.34 -9.45
C SER A 779 -6.24 -20.38 -10.40
N GLY A 780 -6.03 -20.60 -11.70
CA GLY A 780 -7.09 -20.72 -12.69
C GLY A 780 -8.05 -21.88 -12.40
N PRO A 781 -7.57 -23.15 -12.36
CA PRO A 781 -8.44 -24.31 -12.16
C PRO A 781 -8.87 -24.55 -10.71
N LEU A 782 -8.05 -24.17 -9.71
CA LEU A 782 -8.27 -24.55 -8.31
C LEU A 782 -8.80 -23.40 -7.44
N GLY A 783 -8.72 -22.15 -7.91
CA GLY A 783 -8.89 -20.95 -7.09
C GLY A 783 -7.63 -20.61 -6.26
N MET A 784 -7.53 -19.37 -5.80
CA MET A 784 -6.31 -18.84 -5.17
C MET A 784 -5.94 -19.56 -3.86
N GLY A 785 -6.89 -19.75 -2.95
CA GLY A 785 -6.63 -20.41 -1.66
C GLY A 785 -6.15 -21.86 -1.81
N ALA A 786 -6.74 -22.62 -2.75
CA ALA A 786 -6.31 -23.99 -3.03
C ALA A 786 -4.96 -24.04 -3.77
N ALA A 787 -4.67 -23.08 -4.65
CA ALA A 787 -3.35 -22.96 -5.29
C ALA A 787 -2.23 -22.74 -4.25
N MET A 788 -2.47 -21.90 -3.24
CA MET A 788 -1.53 -21.69 -2.14
C MET A 788 -1.35 -22.94 -1.29
N ALA A 789 -2.44 -23.66 -0.98
CA ALA A 789 -2.37 -24.92 -0.24
C ALA A 789 -1.60 -26.01 -1.01
N ALA A 790 -1.82 -26.13 -2.33
CA ALA A 790 -1.08 -27.06 -3.18
C ALA A 790 0.42 -26.75 -3.18
N LEU A 791 0.79 -25.46 -3.24
CA LEU A 791 2.17 -25.02 -3.09
C LEU A 791 2.74 -25.37 -1.71
N GLY A 792 1.93 -25.25 -0.66
CA GLY A 792 2.27 -25.69 0.70
C GLY A 792 2.62 -27.17 0.76
N MET A 793 1.83 -28.02 0.10
CA MET A 793 2.10 -29.46 0.02
C MET A 793 3.38 -29.77 -0.77
N MET A 794 3.65 -29.03 -1.84
CA MET A 794 4.93 -29.15 -2.57
C MET A 794 6.12 -28.75 -1.67
N TYR A 795 5.98 -27.69 -0.88
CA TYR A 795 7.02 -27.25 0.05
C TYR A 795 7.23 -28.26 1.19
N LEU A 796 6.15 -28.88 1.69
CA LEU A 796 6.22 -29.97 2.65
C LEU A 796 6.98 -31.17 2.09
N GLY A 797 6.66 -31.59 0.87
CA GLY A 797 7.35 -32.70 0.19
C GLY A 797 8.84 -32.44 0.02
N ALA A 798 9.22 -31.21 -0.35
CA ALA A 798 10.62 -30.81 -0.43
C ALA A 798 11.32 -30.83 0.94
N THR A 799 10.65 -30.36 1.99
CA THR A 799 11.17 -30.39 3.36
C THR A 799 11.35 -31.82 3.88
N LEU A 800 10.38 -32.70 3.61
CA LEU A 800 10.46 -34.12 3.97
C LEU A 800 11.60 -34.83 3.22
N TRP A 801 11.80 -34.52 1.93
CA TRP A 801 12.97 -35.01 1.19
C TRP A 801 14.27 -34.54 1.87
N PHE A 802 14.37 -33.27 2.26
CA PHE A 802 15.54 -32.76 2.97
C PHE A 802 15.84 -33.52 4.27
N VAL A 803 14.81 -33.94 5.00
CA VAL A 803 14.93 -34.75 6.23
C VAL A 803 15.38 -36.18 5.91
N LEU A 804 14.73 -36.83 4.93
CA LEU A 804 14.93 -38.24 4.60
C LEU A 804 16.31 -38.52 4.00
N ALA A 805 16.82 -37.61 3.18
CA ALA A 805 18.16 -37.76 2.64
C ALA A 805 19.20 -37.33 3.69
N ARG A 806 19.43 -38.21 4.68
CA ARG A 806 20.58 -38.10 5.58
C ARG A 806 21.87 -38.22 4.75
N PRO A 807 22.86 -37.31 4.91
CA PRO A 807 24.21 -37.64 4.50
C PRO A 807 24.62 -38.84 5.36
N TRP A 808 24.93 -39.96 4.71
CA TRP A 808 25.64 -41.05 5.38
C TRP A 808 26.85 -40.44 6.08
N ARG A 809 27.04 -40.77 7.37
CA ARG A 809 28.23 -40.41 8.15
C ARG A 809 29.45 -40.54 7.26
N GLN A 810 30.04 -39.43 6.82
CA GLN A 810 31.43 -39.48 6.38
C GLN A 810 32.23 -39.61 7.67
N GLY A 811 32.78 -40.81 7.87
CA GLY A 811 33.50 -41.21 9.07
C GLY A 811 34.57 -40.22 9.45
N GLY A 812 34.82 -40.13 10.76
CA GLY A 812 36.00 -39.47 11.30
C GLY A 812 37.27 -40.04 10.67
N GLY A 813 38.14 -39.12 10.30
CA GLY A 813 39.56 -39.28 10.04
C GLY A 813 40.21 -38.01 10.51
#